data_AF-A0A958RZW6-F1
#
_entry.id   AF-A0A958RZW6-F1
#
_cell.length_a   1.000
_cell.length_b   1.000
_cell.length_c   1.000
_cell.angle_alpha   90.00
_cell.angle_beta   90.00
_cell.angle_gamma   90.00
#
_symmetry.space_group_name_H-M   'P 1'
#
loop_
_entity.id
_entity.type
_entity.pdbx_description
1 polymer ?
#
loop_
_entity_poly.entity_id
_entity_poly.type
_entity_poly.pdbx_seq_one_letter_code
_entity_poly.pdbx_strand_id
1 'polypeptide(L)'
;MQKKIANFLFSTKLTAVLFIVFAAAMAVGTILDRNMETSPTPYTRTLIYNAWWFETIMVFFVINFIGNISRYKLLRKEKWSVLILHISWILIIVGAAVTRYIGYEGMMAIREGETESQFRSQKTYISGRILGDYEINGQLQQRNIMEEVDFSPRLDNDFERTYDYGDNKITFKLRKFIKGAEKDIIPDANGKNYLKVVEAGSSGPHNHFLQEGQVSNMHNVLVSLNKEQEGAINIYNTDEGLFIKSPFEGEFMTMATGQTGQLVKDSLQPLALRSRYVIGNMQLVFPKQVVKGVFGIVKKPTILKGDDDGVVLDVTANGETKSINLLGGKGIYNRIEEIKVGGLDVALRYGSRLEQLPFEIKLNDFIAEKYPGTEKAYSSYESKVTILDKEKGDFDYHIYMNHILDHRGYRFFQASFDPDEKGTILSVNHDRWGTYITYTGYMLLYFGLLAILFAKNTRFDDIRKRLKKLKEKKVEMMTMVLLLLSVSGFAQEHSQDDGHDHVEMQRPTKAQIDSILRANITPAEHADKFAKMVIQDYSGRMMPMHTYASEMLRKLSKKDTYEGFTATQIFLSIQESPLLWYSAPIIYLKPRKADSIRTIIGVDYDQKYVSLLDFFTENGRNKLGPYIEEAYKAQVPNGFQKEVKEAYGRLSLLSDAIEGRSIKIFPVPNDENNTWISSLEYRTNGYRETISDSLYGNFINNGFSSYLIRLNNDKQTGNFSSSEALLDAIKKTQQRYGNEVMLSDKKIESEILYNEYDIFKRLFSWYMYAATLLFVLIIVQIFYHKSKVVNILVKSLVAIVVALFVLHTLGLIWRWYLSGHAPWSDAYESLLYVAWSLMLFGLLLAYNRQLVPKKVSFKSLIPFYGLFEKRSSDLTVAAAAFVASMILMIAHWNWMDPA
;
A
#
# COMPACT_ATOMS: atom_id res chain seq x y z
N MET A 1 -28.57 6.99 45.81
CA MET A 1 -28.09 7.53 44.51
C MET A 1 -26.94 6.70 43.93
N GLN A 2 -25.84 6.46 44.68
CA GLN A 2 -24.66 5.69 44.25
C GLN A 2 -24.96 4.30 43.65
N LYS A 3 -25.85 3.51 44.27
CA LYS A 3 -26.26 2.19 43.76
C LYS A 3 -26.96 2.24 42.40
N LYS A 4 -27.72 3.31 42.11
CA LYS A 4 -28.38 3.49 40.80
C LYS A 4 -27.35 3.83 39.71
N ILE A 5 -26.37 4.69 40.03
CA ILE A 5 -25.27 5.06 39.13
C ILE A 5 -24.40 3.85 38.81
N ALA A 6 -23.94 3.10 39.82
CA ALA A 6 -23.14 1.90 39.62
C ALA A 6 -23.89 0.83 38.79
N ASN A 7 -25.20 0.65 39.04
CA ASN A 7 -26.01 -0.29 38.26
C ASN A 7 -26.15 0.10 36.78
N PHE A 8 -26.11 1.39 36.45
CA PHE A 8 -26.12 1.87 35.07
C PHE A 8 -24.73 1.70 34.42
N LEU A 9 -23.67 2.18 35.08
CA LEU A 9 -22.30 2.14 34.59
C LEU A 9 -21.78 0.72 34.34
N PHE A 10 -22.23 -0.26 35.14
CA PHE A 10 -21.81 -1.65 35.00
C PHE A 10 -22.84 -2.51 34.26
N SER A 11 -23.71 -1.89 33.45
CA SER A 11 -24.76 -2.63 32.73
C SER A 11 -24.27 -3.11 31.37
N THR A 12 -24.74 -4.29 30.95
CA THR A 12 -24.51 -4.81 29.59
C THR A 12 -25.21 -3.99 28.50
N LYS A 13 -26.29 -3.27 28.87
CA LYS A 13 -26.96 -2.33 27.97
C LYS A 13 -26.02 -1.17 27.62
N LEU A 14 -25.36 -0.58 28.62
CA LEU A 14 -24.37 0.46 28.39
C LEU A 14 -23.21 -0.07 27.53
N THR A 15 -22.71 -1.28 27.82
CA THR A 15 -21.65 -1.91 27.00
C THR A 15 -22.03 -1.98 25.52
N ALA A 16 -23.25 -2.42 25.21
CA ALA A 16 -23.73 -2.52 23.83
C ALA A 16 -23.83 -1.14 23.15
N VAL A 17 -24.34 -0.13 23.86
CA VAL A 17 -24.39 1.24 23.37
C VAL A 17 -22.99 1.78 23.09
N LEU A 18 -22.04 1.59 24.02
CA LEU A 18 -20.66 2.02 23.84
C LEU A 18 -20.03 1.35 22.60
N PHE A 19 -20.25 0.05 22.36
CA PHE A 19 -19.75 -0.63 21.16
C PHE A 19 -20.36 -0.08 19.87
N ILE A 20 -21.66 0.19 19.84
CA ILE A 20 -22.33 0.75 18.66
C ILE A 20 -21.79 2.15 18.36
N VAL A 21 -21.73 3.03 19.37
CA VAL A 21 -21.25 4.40 19.20
C VAL A 21 -19.78 4.42 18.81
N PHE A 22 -18.95 3.57 19.42
CA PHE A 22 -17.53 3.45 19.08
C PHE A 22 -17.33 2.96 17.64
N ALA A 23 -18.06 1.93 17.21
CA ALA A 23 -18.01 1.43 15.84
C ALA A 23 -18.51 2.45 14.81
N ALA A 24 -19.61 3.16 15.12
CA ALA A 24 -20.13 4.22 14.28
C ALA A 24 -19.13 5.38 14.14
N ALA A 25 -18.50 5.80 15.23
CA ALA A 25 -17.46 6.84 15.22
C ALA A 25 -16.27 6.45 14.33
N MET A 26 -15.75 5.23 14.47
CA MET A 26 -14.66 4.75 13.61
C MET A 26 -15.06 4.65 12.13
N ALA A 27 -16.29 4.20 11.84
CA ALA A 27 -16.80 4.12 10.47
C ALA A 27 -16.94 5.51 9.84
N VAL A 28 -17.48 6.48 10.58
CA VAL A 28 -17.57 7.88 10.14
C VAL A 28 -16.18 8.47 9.90
N GLY A 29 -15.22 8.26 10.79
CA GLY A 29 -13.83 8.71 10.61
C GLY A 29 -13.20 8.16 9.34
N THR A 30 -13.43 6.88 9.04
CA THR A 30 -12.95 6.23 7.82
C THR A 30 -13.56 6.85 6.56
N ILE A 31 -14.87 7.17 6.59
CA ILE A 31 -15.57 7.80 5.45
C ILE A 31 -15.08 9.23 5.23
N LEU A 32 -14.83 9.99 6.31
CA LEU A 32 -14.37 11.39 6.24
C LEU A 32 -12.97 11.54 5.65
N ASP A 33 -12.16 10.48 5.71
CA ASP A 33 -10.79 10.42 5.14
C ASP A 33 -10.70 9.66 3.81
N ARG A 34 -11.84 9.30 3.20
CA ARG A 34 -11.84 8.63 1.91
C ARG A 34 -11.07 9.45 0.87
N ASN A 35 -10.15 8.80 0.15
CA ASN A 35 -9.29 9.38 -0.90
C ASN A 35 -8.23 10.38 -0.42
N MET A 36 -7.93 10.42 0.88
CA MET A 36 -6.82 11.22 1.40
C MET A 36 -5.49 10.46 1.26
N GLU A 37 -4.39 11.18 1.07
CA GLU A 37 -3.04 10.60 0.94
C GLU A 37 -2.63 9.80 2.18
N THR A 38 -2.94 10.32 3.38
CA THR A 38 -2.66 9.68 4.67
C THR A 38 -3.88 9.75 5.57
N SER A 39 -4.32 8.62 6.13
CA SER A 39 -5.38 8.54 7.15
C SER A 39 -4.83 7.91 8.43
N PRO A 40 -5.18 8.40 9.63
CA PRO A 40 -6.10 9.51 9.90
C PRO A 40 -5.49 10.89 9.61
N THR A 41 -6.26 11.78 8.97
CA THR A 41 -5.86 13.17 8.69
C THR A 41 -5.99 14.05 9.94
N PRO A 42 -5.33 15.23 9.99
CA PRO A 42 -5.58 16.22 11.04
C PRO A 42 -7.07 16.52 11.28
N TYR A 43 -7.89 16.51 10.23
CA TYR A 43 -9.34 16.73 10.32
C TYR A 43 -10.05 15.66 11.14
N THR A 44 -9.85 14.37 10.85
CA THR A 44 -10.51 13.28 11.56
C THR A 44 -9.90 13.00 12.92
N ARG A 45 -8.59 13.25 13.10
CA ARG A 45 -7.96 13.24 14.42
C ARG A 45 -8.65 14.23 15.33
N THR A 46 -8.76 15.51 14.95
CA THR A 46 -9.38 16.53 15.80
C THR A 46 -10.85 16.24 16.10
N LEU A 47 -11.63 15.79 15.12
CA LEU A 47 -13.08 15.59 15.31
C LEU A 47 -13.46 14.28 16.00
N ILE A 48 -12.65 13.22 15.85
CA ILE A 48 -13.01 11.87 16.29
C ILE A 48 -11.89 11.28 17.15
N TYR A 49 -10.75 10.92 16.55
CA TYR A 49 -9.77 10.06 17.23
C TYR A 49 -9.07 10.71 18.44
N ASN A 50 -8.91 12.03 18.40
CA ASN A 50 -8.34 12.84 19.47
C ASN A 50 -9.39 13.67 20.23
N ALA A 51 -10.67 13.51 19.90
CA ALA A 51 -11.72 14.24 20.57
C ALA A 51 -11.98 13.69 21.99
N TRP A 52 -12.19 14.58 22.95
CA TRP A 52 -12.42 14.23 24.36
C TRP A 52 -13.59 13.26 24.57
N TRP A 53 -14.63 13.36 23.72
CA TRP A 53 -15.80 12.48 23.82
C TRP A 53 -15.48 11.05 23.38
N PHE A 54 -14.55 10.87 22.43
CA PHE A 54 -14.12 9.56 21.96
C PHE A 54 -13.24 8.87 23.01
N GLU A 55 -12.35 9.61 23.66
CA GLU A 55 -11.61 9.13 24.83
C GLU A 55 -12.54 8.77 25.99
N THR A 56 -13.56 9.60 26.22
CA THR A 56 -14.57 9.35 27.25
C THR A 56 -15.28 8.01 27.04
N ILE A 57 -15.59 7.64 25.80
CA ILE A 57 -16.14 6.30 25.48
C ILE A 57 -15.18 5.19 25.93
N MET A 58 -13.88 5.32 25.67
CA MET A 58 -12.86 4.34 26.09
C MET A 58 -12.75 4.25 27.62
N VAL A 59 -12.78 5.37 28.32
CA VAL A 59 -12.78 5.40 29.79
C VAL A 59 -14.04 4.70 30.33
N PHE A 60 -15.21 4.95 29.75
CA PHE A 60 -16.43 4.26 30.13
C PHE A 60 -16.39 2.76 29.83
N PHE A 61 -15.73 2.33 28.75
CA PHE A 61 -15.47 0.90 28.53
C PHE A 61 -14.67 0.27 29.66
N VAL A 62 -13.56 0.90 30.09
CA VAL A 62 -12.73 0.39 31.19
C VAL A 62 -13.53 0.31 32.49
N ILE A 63 -14.25 1.38 32.85
CA ILE A 63 -15.12 1.41 34.04
C ILE A 63 -16.18 0.30 33.97
N ASN A 64 -16.81 0.12 32.81
CA ASN A 64 -17.82 -0.90 32.58
C ASN A 64 -17.23 -2.32 32.71
N PHE A 65 -16.08 -2.60 32.08
CA PHE A 65 -15.43 -3.91 32.15
C PHE A 65 -14.96 -4.25 33.57
N ILE A 66 -14.37 -3.30 34.30
CA ILE A 66 -13.97 -3.47 35.70
C ILE A 66 -15.19 -3.75 36.58
N GLY A 67 -16.25 -2.95 36.45
CA GLY A 67 -17.47 -3.14 37.23
C GLY A 67 -18.17 -4.47 36.96
N ASN A 68 -18.12 -4.95 35.71
CA ASN A 68 -18.64 -6.25 35.32
C ASN A 68 -17.93 -7.41 36.03
N ILE A 69 -16.64 -7.28 36.36
CA ILE A 69 -15.89 -8.30 37.12
C ILE A 69 -16.56 -8.57 38.47
N SER A 70 -16.87 -7.51 39.22
CA SER A 70 -17.53 -7.64 40.53
C SER A 70 -19.01 -8.00 40.39
N ARG A 71 -19.76 -7.29 39.52
CA ARG A 71 -21.21 -7.50 39.32
C ARG A 71 -21.55 -8.93 38.92
N TYR A 72 -20.76 -9.53 38.04
CA TYR A 72 -20.98 -10.90 37.56
C TYR A 72 -20.14 -11.95 38.30
N LYS A 73 -19.40 -11.54 39.35
CA LYS A 73 -18.53 -12.39 40.17
C LYS A 73 -17.58 -13.23 39.30
N LEU A 74 -16.86 -12.56 38.40
CA LEU A 74 -15.99 -13.22 37.40
C LEU A 74 -14.72 -13.81 38.01
N LEU A 75 -14.31 -13.40 39.21
CA LEU A 75 -13.18 -13.96 39.98
C LEU A 75 -13.40 -15.42 40.43
N ARG A 76 -14.54 -16.02 40.11
CA ARG A 76 -14.84 -17.42 40.41
C ARG A 76 -14.12 -18.35 39.43
N LYS A 77 -13.61 -19.48 39.94
CA LYS A 77 -12.87 -20.47 39.15
C LYS A 77 -13.67 -20.98 37.94
N GLU A 78 -15.00 -20.98 37.98
CA GLU A 78 -15.84 -21.43 36.87
C GLU A 78 -15.94 -20.42 35.72
N LYS A 79 -15.57 -19.15 35.94
CA LYS A 79 -15.70 -18.04 34.97
C LYS A 79 -14.36 -17.49 34.49
N TRP A 80 -13.27 -18.20 34.77
CA TRP A 80 -11.91 -17.77 34.48
C TRP A 80 -11.69 -17.36 33.01
N SER A 81 -12.31 -18.06 32.05
CA SER A 81 -12.20 -17.72 30.62
C SER A 81 -12.86 -16.38 30.28
N VAL A 82 -14.01 -16.08 30.90
CA VAL A 82 -14.71 -14.80 30.73
C VAL A 82 -13.98 -13.67 31.44
N LEU A 83 -13.36 -13.96 32.59
CA LEU A 83 -12.51 -13.01 33.31
C LEU A 83 -11.30 -12.59 32.46
N ILE A 84 -10.62 -13.56 31.84
CA ILE A 84 -9.49 -13.30 30.94
C ILE A 84 -9.90 -12.38 29.78
N LEU A 85 -11.06 -12.61 29.18
CA LEU A 85 -11.59 -11.72 28.12
C LEU A 85 -11.82 -10.29 28.62
N HIS A 86 -12.27 -10.09 29.86
CA HIS A 86 -12.45 -8.74 30.39
C HIS A 86 -11.10 -8.07 30.67
N ILE A 87 -10.15 -8.82 31.24
CA ILE A 87 -8.80 -8.33 31.50
C ILE A 87 -8.10 -7.96 30.18
N SER A 88 -8.27 -8.75 29.12
CA SER A 88 -7.67 -8.45 27.83
C SER A 88 -8.16 -7.12 27.26
N TRP A 89 -9.46 -6.84 27.29
CA TRP A 89 -10.00 -5.56 26.82
C TRP A 89 -9.51 -4.38 27.65
N ILE A 90 -9.42 -4.54 28.97
CA ILE A 90 -8.87 -3.51 29.86
C ILE A 90 -7.41 -3.23 29.51
N LEU A 91 -6.57 -4.26 29.36
CA LEU A 91 -5.16 -4.10 29.00
C LEU A 91 -4.99 -3.46 27.62
N ILE A 92 -5.80 -3.83 26.62
CA ILE A 92 -5.74 -3.21 25.29
C ILE A 92 -6.02 -1.70 25.37
N ILE A 93 -7.07 -1.29 26.10
CA ILE A 93 -7.43 0.13 26.22
C ILE A 93 -6.40 0.90 27.06
N VAL A 94 -5.93 0.32 28.17
CA VAL A 94 -4.90 0.94 29.02
C VAL A 94 -3.57 1.04 28.27
N GLY A 95 -3.18 0.01 27.53
CA GLY A 95 -1.99 0.01 26.70
C GLY A 95 -2.07 1.09 25.63
N ALA A 96 -3.22 1.24 24.95
CA ALA A 96 -3.43 2.33 24.00
C ALA A 96 -3.32 3.72 24.64
N ALA A 97 -3.78 3.88 25.89
CA ALA A 97 -3.61 5.13 26.63
C ALA A 97 -2.14 5.41 26.96
N VAL A 98 -1.37 4.39 27.36
CA VAL A 98 0.08 4.49 27.59
C VAL A 98 0.78 4.93 26.30
N THR A 99 0.52 4.25 25.17
CA THR A 99 1.06 4.64 23.86
C THR A 99 0.77 6.09 23.54
N ARG A 100 -0.46 6.56 23.80
CA ARG A 100 -0.90 7.91 23.45
C ARG A 100 -0.25 9.02 24.27
N TYR A 101 -0.14 8.84 25.58
CA TYR A 101 0.33 9.90 26.48
C TYR A 101 1.82 9.81 26.84
N ILE A 102 2.43 8.63 26.69
CA ILE A 102 3.83 8.37 27.06
C ILE A 102 4.67 8.02 25.83
N GLY A 103 4.06 7.44 24.78
CA GLY A 103 4.78 7.05 23.58
C GLY A 103 5.23 8.24 22.73
N TYR A 104 6.36 8.06 22.05
CA TYR A 104 6.91 9.03 21.10
C TYR A 104 7.07 8.39 19.73
N GLU A 105 6.70 9.13 18.69
CA GLU A 105 6.84 8.73 17.30
C GLU A 105 7.48 9.84 16.49
N GLY A 106 8.29 9.47 15.51
CA GLY A 106 8.97 10.42 14.65
C GLY A 106 9.66 9.80 13.46
N MET A 107 10.35 10.64 12.69
CA MET A 107 11.09 10.25 11.50
C MET A 107 12.54 10.73 11.63
N MET A 108 13.47 9.87 11.24
CA MET A 108 14.90 10.13 11.22
C MET A 108 15.38 9.95 9.78
N ALA A 109 15.97 10.98 9.20
CA ALA A 109 16.62 10.89 7.89
C ALA A 109 18.13 10.84 8.12
N ILE A 110 18.81 9.88 7.50
CA ILE A 110 20.26 9.71 7.61
C ILE A 110 20.81 9.59 6.19
N ARG A 111 21.87 10.34 5.88
CA ARG A 111 22.60 10.23 4.61
C ARG A 111 23.67 9.16 4.71
N GLU A 112 23.99 8.55 3.58
CA GLU A 112 25.03 7.53 3.53
C GLU A 112 26.39 8.08 3.98
N GLY A 113 27.05 7.37 4.89
CA GLY A 113 28.28 7.80 5.56
C GLY A 113 28.07 8.69 6.78
N GLU A 114 26.90 9.32 6.93
CA GLU A 114 26.58 10.23 8.03
C GLU A 114 26.10 9.50 9.28
N THR A 115 26.25 10.17 10.41
CA THR A 115 25.82 9.70 11.72
C THR A 115 24.80 10.66 12.30
N GLU A 116 23.66 10.14 12.77
CA GLU A 116 22.58 10.91 13.35
C GLU A 116 22.27 10.47 14.77
N SER A 117 22.05 11.45 15.64
CA SER A 117 21.68 11.25 17.05
C SER A 117 20.31 11.84 17.38
N GLN A 118 19.57 12.34 16.39
CA GLN A 118 18.33 13.07 16.60
C GLN A 118 17.28 12.73 15.54
N PHE A 119 16.02 12.78 15.93
CA PHE A 119 14.89 12.54 15.03
C PHE A 119 13.83 13.63 15.16
N ARG A 120 13.01 13.79 14.11
CA ARG A 120 11.93 14.77 14.05
C ARG A 120 10.63 14.14 14.55
N SER A 121 9.93 14.81 15.45
CA SER A 121 8.64 14.34 15.96
C SER A 121 7.59 14.21 14.85
N GLN A 122 6.71 13.23 14.96
CA GLN A 122 5.56 13.09 14.06
C GLN A 122 4.52 14.20 14.25
N LYS A 123 4.42 14.73 15.47
CA LYS A 123 3.53 15.84 15.83
C LYS A 123 4.13 17.18 15.42
N THR A 124 3.26 18.15 15.18
CA THR A 124 3.61 19.54 14.85
C THR A 124 3.40 20.46 16.04
N TYR A 125 4.24 21.49 16.13
CA TYR A 125 4.29 22.41 17.25
C TYR A 125 4.40 23.86 16.77
N ILE A 126 3.82 24.78 17.53
CA ILE A 126 4.29 26.17 17.59
C ILE A 126 5.28 26.22 18.74
N SER A 127 6.54 26.48 18.41
CA SER A 127 7.62 26.50 19.41
C SER A 127 8.48 27.75 19.27
N GLY A 128 9.12 28.16 20.36
CA GLY A 128 9.84 29.42 20.36
C GLY A 128 10.24 29.90 21.73
N ARG A 129 10.56 31.19 21.81
CA ARG A 129 10.92 31.87 23.06
C ARG A 129 10.47 33.32 23.06
N ILE A 130 10.22 33.83 24.27
CA ILE A 130 10.03 35.26 24.55
C ILE A 130 11.23 35.73 25.34
N LEU A 131 11.80 36.85 24.89
CA LEU A 131 12.91 37.56 25.50
C LEU A 131 12.50 39.02 25.75
N GLY A 132 13.01 39.59 26.82
CA GLY A 132 12.76 40.97 27.23
C GLY A 132 13.68 41.33 28.38
N ASP A 133 13.28 42.31 29.18
CA ASP A 133 14.03 42.87 30.31
C ASP A 133 13.74 42.21 31.67
N TYR A 134 12.93 41.14 31.69
CA TYR A 134 12.59 40.45 32.93
C TYR A 134 13.77 39.68 33.51
N GLU A 135 14.14 40.00 34.74
CA GLU A 135 15.26 39.40 35.47
C GLU A 135 14.82 38.74 36.77
N ILE A 136 15.46 37.62 37.12
CA ILE A 136 15.39 36.99 38.45
C ILE A 136 16.83 36.91 38.96
N ASN A 137 17.11 37.51 40.11
CA ASN A 137 18.45 37.55 40.72
C ASN A 137 19.54 38.12 39.79
N GLY A 138 19.22 39.14 38.99
CA GLY A 138 20.16 39.78 38.05
C GLY A 138 20.50 38.93 36.81
N GLN A 139 19.74 37.87 36.53
CA GLN A 139 19.84 37.10 35.30
C GLN A 139 18.59 37.29 34.44
N LEU A 140 18.78 37.69 33.19
CA LEU A 140 17.73 37.76 32.17
C LEU A 140 17.08 36.39 32.01
N GLN A 141 15.76 36.38 32.11
CA GLN A 141 14.97 35.17 31.94
C GLN A 141 14.53 35.02 30.48
N GLN A 142 14.27 33.78 30.07
CA GLN A 142 13.62 33.50 28.79
C GLN A 142 12.42 32.59 29.04
N ARG A 143 11.32 32.83 28.33
CA ARG A 143 10.14 31.97 28.38
C ARG A 143 10.05 31.13 27.12
N ASN A 144 10.24 29.82 27.25
CA ASN A 144 10.09 28.90 26.13
C ASN A 144 8.61 28.60 25.87
N ILE A 145 8.27 28.48 24.59
CA ILE A 145 6.93 28.15 24.08
C ILE A 145 7.02 26.78 23.40
N MET A 146 6.07 25.90 23.69
CA MET A 146 5.97 24.59 23.06
C MET A 146 4.52 24.08 23.10
N GLU A 147 3.75 24.43 22.07
CA GLU A 147 2.34 24.03 21.97
C GLU A 147 2.16 23.05 20.82
N GLU A 148 1.57 21.89 21.10
CA GLU A 148 1.16 20.93 20.08
C GLU A 148 -0.03 21.50 19.29
N VAL A 149 0.06 21.45 17.96
CA VAL A 149 -0.99 21.91 17.04
C VAL A 149 -1.20 20.88 15.94
N ASP A 150 -2.43 20.76 15.43
CA ASP A 150 -2.79 19.82 14.35
C ASP A 150 -3.75 20.49 13.36
N PHE A 151 -3.23 21.51 12.65
CA PHE A 151 -4.03 22.33 11.74
C PHE A 151 -4.43 21.57 10.46
N SER A 152 -5.58 21.95 9.90
CA SER A 152 -6.13 21.35 8.69
C SER A 152 -6.78 22.40 7.80
N PRO A 153 -6.62 22.35 6.47
CA PRO A 153 -7.36 23.25 5.58
C PRO A 153 -8.87 22.95 5.55
N ARG A 154 -9.29 21.82 6.14
CA ARG A 154 -10.70 21.38 6.24
C ARG A 154 -11.32 21.73 7.60
N LEU A 155 -10.53 22.25 8.54
CA LEU A 155 -11.02 22.72 9.83
C LEU A 155 -11.11 24.25 9.81
N ASP A 156 -12.04 24.77 10.58
CA ASP A 156 -11.94 26.14 11.10
C ASP A 156 -10.94 26.09 12.26
N ASN A 157 -9.68 26.42 11.97
CA ASN A 157 -8.60 26.24 12.93
C ASN A 157 -8.67 27.34 13.98
N ASP A 158 -8.72 26.96 15.25
CA ASP A 158 -8.64 27.86 16.39
C ASP A 158 -7.37 27.59 17.19
N PHE A 159 -6.66 28.66 17.56
CA PHE A 159 -5.51 28.60 18.43
C PHE A 159 -5.34 29.97 19.09
N GLU A 160 -5.51 29.99 20.42
CA GLU A 160 -5.25 31.16 21.25
C GLU A 160 -4.54 30.71 22.54
N ARG A 161 -3.40 31.33 22.83
CA ARG A 161 -2.59 31.03 24.02
C ARG A 161 -2.02 32.30 24.60
N THR A 162 -2.14 32.44 25.92
CA THR A 162 -1.57 33.56 26.66
C THR A 162 -0.48 33.06 27.60
N TYR A 163 0.66 33.73 27.58
CA TYR A 163 1.77 33.47 28.48
C TYR A 163 2.06 34.70 29.32
N ASP A 164 2.39 34.47 30.59
CA ASP A 164 2.91 35.48 31.49
C ASP A 164 4.45 35.54 31.38
N TYR A 165 4.99 36.75 31.26
CA TYR A 165 6.43 37.05 31.24
C TYR A 165 6.69 38.25 32.16
N GLY A 166 7.06 37.96 33.42
CA GLY A 166 7.01 38.96 34.48
C GLY A 166 5.57 39.45 34.68
N ASP A 167 5.35 40.76 34.63
CA ASP A 167 4.02 41.38 34.71
C ASP A 167 3.33 41.50 33.34
N ASN A 168 4.03 41.21 32.24
CA ASN A 168 3.50 41.33 30.89
C ASN A 168 2.74 40.05 30.49
N LYS A 169 1.57 40.23 29.87
CA LYS A 169 0.80 39.15 29.25
C LYS A 169 0.94 39.20 27.74
N ILE A 170 1.38 38.09 27.15
CA ILE A 170 1.60 37.96 25.71
C ILE A 170 0.61 36.92 25.18
N THR A 171 -0.27 37.36 24.27
CA THR A 171 -1.27 36.50 23.63
C THR A 171 -0.89 36.20 22.19
N PHE A 172 -0.90 34.92 21.84
CA PHE A 172 -0.69 34.39 20.50
C PHE A 172 -2.03 33.89 19.96
N LYS A 173 -2.46 34.41 18.81
CA LYS A 173 -3.71 34.02 18.17
C LYS A 173 -3.49 33.62 16.72
N LEU A 174 -4.04 32.49 16.30
CA LEU A 174 -4.01 32.09 14.90
C LEU A 174 -4.94 32.98 14.08
N ARG A 175 -4.35 33.64 13.09
CA ARG A 175 -5.08 34.45 12.11
C ARG A 175 -5.45 33.62 10.88
N LYS A 176 -4.51 32.81 10.38
CA LYS A 176 -4.72 32.00 9.18
C LYS A 176 -3.77 30.81 9.10
N PHE A 177 -4.29 29.68 8.62
CA PHE A 177 -3.53 28.52 8.19
C PHE A 177 -3.67 28.32 6.68
N ILE A 178 -2.58 27.99 5.99
CA ILE A 178 -2.50 27.78 4.54
C ILE A 178 -1.76 26.46 4.29
N LYS A 179 -2.48 25.45 3.79
CA LYS A 179 -1.83 24.20 3.34
C LYS A 179 -1.06 24.44 2.05
N GLY A 180 0.20 24.02 1.99
CA GLY A 180 1.11 24.21 0.86
C GLY A 180 1.37 25.69 0.60
N ALA A 181 2.26 26.29 1.38
CA ALA A 181 2.50 27.72 1.39
C ALA A 181 3.93 28.09 0.98
N GLU A 182 4.08 29.30 0.45
CA GLU A 182 5.37 29.94 0.19
C GLU A 182 5.36 31.38 0.71
N LYS A 183 6.57 31.89 0.98
CA LYS A 183 6.76 33.33 1.18
C LYS A 183 6.66 34.00 -0.20
N ASP A 184 5.84 35.03 -0.30
CA ASP A 184 5.72 35.86 -1.50
C ASP A 184 5.33 37.30 -1.15
N ILE A 185 5.38 38.20 -2.13
CA ILE A 185 5.01 39.60 -1.99
C ILE A 185 3.48 39.75 -2.09
N ILE A 186 2.88 40.38 -1.08
CA ILE A 186 1.47 40.76 -1.05
C ILE A 186 1.36 42.27 -1.35
N PRO A 187 0.46 42.71 -2.24
CA PRO A 187 0.29 44.11 -2.58
C PRO A 187 0.04 45.00 -1.35
N ASP A 188 0.81 46.08 -1.22
CA ASP A 188 0.69 47.10 -0.17
C ASP A 188 1.14 48.45 -0.71
N ALA A 189 0.31 49.49 -0.58
CA ALA A 189 0.59 50.83 -1.08
C ALA A 189 1.83 51.48 -0.44
N ASN A 190 2.15 51.11 0.81
CA ASN A 190 3.31 51.56 1.57
C ASN A 190 4.51 50.62 1.45
N GLY A 191 4.36 49.54 0.69
CA GLY A 191 5.41 48.55 0.45
C GLY A 191 6.50 49.03 -0.52
N LYS A 192 7.48 48.17 -0.75
CA LYS A 192 8.54 48.39 -1.75
C LYS A 192 8.26 47.61 -3.03
N ASN A 193 8.87 48.01 -4.13
CA ASN A 193 8.77 47.30 -5.39
C ASN A 193 9.73 46.10 -5.40
N TYR A 194 9.19 44.94 -5.75
CA TYR A 194 9.96 43.70 -5.86
C TYR A 194 9.64 42.93 -7.14
N LEU A 195 10.65 42.31 -7.74
CA LEU A 195 10.48 41.32 -8.81
C LEU A 195 10.80 39.92 -8.28
N LYS A 196 9.85 38.99 -8.42
CA LYS A 196 10.08 37.56 -8.11
C LYS A 196 10.85 36.92 -9.26
N VAL A 197 11.94 36.25 -8.94
CA VAL A 197 12.75 35.44 -9.87
C VAL A 197 12.87 34.05 -9.28
N VAL A 198 12.56 33.01 -10.06
CA VAL A 198 12.69 31.62 -9.61
C VAL A 198 13.88 31.02 -10.32
N GLU A 199 14.85 30.53 -9.56
CA GLU A 199 16.02 29.86 -10.08
C GLU A 199 15.84 28.34 -9.95
N ALA A 200 16.04 27.60 -11.03
CA ALA A 200 16.05 26.14 -10.96
C ALA A 200 17.44 25.63 -10.57
N GLY A 201 17.56 25.04 -9.37
CA GLY A 201 18.80 24.43 -8.86
C GLY A 201 18.68 22.91 -8.68
N SER A 202 19.80 22.26 -8.35
CA SER A 202 19.88 20.81 -8.10
C SER A 202 19.04 20.35 -6.89
N SER A 203 18.82 21.23 -5.90
CA SER A 203 17.94 21.01 -4.74
C SER A 203 16.48 21.41 -4.97
N GLY A 204 16.11 21.79 -6.20
CA GLY A 204 14.78 22.28 -6.56
C GLY A 204 14.74 23.78 -6.87
N PRO A 205 13.54 24.34 -7.13
CA PRO A 205 13.37 25.75 -7.46
C PRO A 205 13.52 26.65 -6.23
N HIS A 206 14.37 27.69 -6.33
CA HIS A 206 14.58 28.69 -5.28
C HIS A 206 13.95 30.02 -5.70
N ASN A 207 13.13 30.60 -4.80
CA ASN A 207 12.53 31.91 -5.01
C ASN A 207 13.50 33.01 -4.55
N HIS A 208 13.77 33.97 -5.43
CA HIS A 208 14.50 35.19 -5.16
C HIS A 208 13.59 36.39 -5.35
N PHE A 209 13.81 37.44 -4.56
CA PHE A 209 13.01 38.66 -4.60
C PHE A 209 13.94 39.86 -4.76
N LEU A 210 14.01 40.41 -5.97
CA LEU A 210 14.83 41.56 -6.29
C LEU A 210 14.12 42.82 -5.82
N GLN A 211 14.64 43.50 -4.80
CA GLN A 211 14.14 44.80 -4.40
C GLN A 211 14.62 45.87 -5.38
N GLU A 212 13.72 46.77 -5.76
CA GLU A 212 14.07 47.92 -6.60
C GLU A 212 15.19 48.76 -5.96
N GLY A 213 16.17 49.15 -6.79
CA GLY A 213 17.34 49.95 -6.37
C GLY A 213 18.45 49.14 -5.68
N GLN A 214 18.34 47.82 -5.62
CA GLN A 214 19.36 46.94 -5.02
C GLN A 214 19.93 45.96 -6.04
N VAL A 215 21.15 45.48 -5.75
CA VAL A 215 21.82 44.41 -6.49
C VAL A 215 21.81 43.19 -5.58
N SER A 216 21.30 42.08 -6.09
CA SER A 216 21.25 40.79 -5.38
C SER A 216 22.23 39.82 -6.02
N ASN A 217 22.82 38.94 -5.20
CA ASN A 217 23.65 37.84 -5.69
C ASN A 217 22.82 36.55 -5.73
N MET A 218 22.76 35.91 -6.90
CA MET A 218 22.08 34.65 -7.16
C MET A 218 23.12 33.64 -7.68
N HIS A 219 23.60 32.75 -6.79
CA HIS A 219 24.67 31.77 -7.05
C HIS A 219 25.87 32.33 -7.84
N ASN A 220 26.48 33.39 -7.33
CA ASN A 220 27.65 34.09 -7.88
C ASN A 220 27.39 34.91 -9.15
N VAL A 221 26.14 35.14 -9.53
CA VAL A 221 25.76 36.10 -10.56
C VAL A 221 24.98 37.25 -9.93
N LEU A 222 25.42 38.47 -10.22
CA LEU A 222 24.74 39.67 -9.77
C LEU A 222 23.52 39.94 -10.65
N VAL A 223 22.37 40.18 -10.03
CA VAL A 223 21.12 40.55 -10.70
C VAL A 223 20.55 41.79 -10.02
N SER A 224 20.13 42.79 -10.78
CA SER A 224 19.61 44.05 -10.25
C SER A 224 18.24 44.41 -10.82
N LEU A 225 17.48 45.21 -10.07
CA LEU A 225 16.22 45.81 -10.50
C LEU A 225 16.31 47.34 -10.41
N ASN A 226 16.20 48.04 -11.54
CA ASN A 226 16.31 49.51 -11.66
C ASN A 226 17.59 50.08 -11.04
N LYS A 227 18.70 49.34 -11.12
CA LYS A 227 20.03 49.80 -10.70
C LYS A 227 21.09 49.21 -11.63
N GLU A 228 21.60 50.02 -12.55
CA GLU A 228 22.65 49.56 -13.46
C GLU A 228 23.93 49.22 -12.67
N GLN A 229 24.42 48.00 -12.88
CA GLN A 229 25.64 47.48 -12.29
C GLN A 229 26.43 46.76 -13.39
N GLU A 230 27.67 47.18 -13.58
CA GLU A 230 28.59 46.56 -14.54
C GLU A 230 28.85 45.10 -14.13
N GLY A 231 28.80 44.18 -15.11
CA GLY A 231 28.96 42.74 -14.89
C GLY A 231 27.73 42.01 -14.31
N ALA A 232 26.61 42.71 -14.06
CA ALA A 232 25.37 42.12 -13.56
C ALA A 232 24.31 41.95 -14.65
N ILE A 233 23.35 41.03 -14.45
CA ILE A 233 22.11 40.98 -15.22
C ILE A 233 21.20 42.11 -14.72
N ASN A 234 21.02 43.14 -15.54
CA ASN A 234 20.28 44.33 -15.18
C ASN A 234 18.85 44.24 -15.70
N ILE A 235 17.87 44.37 -14.80
CA ILE A 235 16.44 44.40 -15.13
C ILE A 235 15.91 45.81 -14.91
N TYR A 236 15.21 46.34 -15.91
CA TYR A 236 14.62 47.66 -15.89
C TYR A 236 13.10 47.54 -15.91
N ASN A 237 12.43 48.19 -14.98
CA ASN A 237 10.98 48.35 -14.92
C ASN A 237 10.65 49.81 -15.27
N THR A 238 10.07 50.00 -16.45
CA THR A 238 9.72 51.31 -17.03
C THR A 238 8.23 51.35 -17.36
N ASP A 239 7.68 52.53 -17.69
CA ASP A 239 6.28 52.67 -18.11
C ASP A 239 5.95 51.89 -19.39
N GLU A 240 6.95 51.60 -20.23
CA GLU A 240 6.82 50.81 -21.46
C GLU A 240 6.90 49.29 -21.22
N GLY A 241 7.32 48.86 -20.02
CA GLY A 241 7.40 47.46 -19.62
C GLY A 241 8.72 47.08 -18.94
N LEU A 242 8.93 45.75 -18.84
CA LEU A 242 10.14 45.16 -18.27
C LEU A 242 11.17 44.88 -19.37
N PHE A 243 12.41 45.26 -19.13
CA PHE A 243 13.55 45.03 -20.02
C PHE A 243 14.69 44.35 -19.29
N ILE A 244 15.50 43.58 -20.01
CA ILE A 244 16.68 42.86 -19.52
C ILE A 244 17.90 43.23 -20.35
N LYS A 245 19.03 43.45 -19.67
CA LYS A 245 20.36 43.63 -20.26
C LYS A 245 21.33 42.71 -19.51
N SER A 246 21.86 41.72 -20.20
CA SER A 246 22.73 40.69 -19.63
C SER A 246 24.12 40.76 -20.26
N PRO A 247 25.22 40.68 -19.47
CA PRO A 247 26.59 40.56 -20.00
C PRO A 247 26.90 39.15 -20.54
N PHE A 248 25.93 38.24 -20.41
CA PHE A 248 26.00 36.86 -20.89
C PHE A 248 24.92 36.64 -21.95
N GLU A 249 25.26 35.85 -22.97
CA GLU A 249 24.30 35.35 -23.93
C GLU A 249 23.43 34.24 -23.32
N GLY A 250 22.25 34.03 -23.91
CA GLY A 250 21.35 32.98 -23.47
C GLY A 250 20.17 32.77 -24.41
N GLU A 251 19.23 31.96 -23.98
CA GLU A 251 17.97 31.72 -24.66
C GLU A 251 16.82 31.78 -23.66
N PHE A 252 15.60 31.99 -24.14
CA PHE A 252 14.41 31.88 -23.32
C PHE A 252 13.30 31.14 -24.03
N MET A 253 12.43 30.52 -23.24
CA MET A 253 11.21 29.86 -23.72
C MET A 253 10.01 30.30 -22.90
N THR A 254 8.98 30.84 -23.55
CA THR A 254 7.71 31.19 -22.91
C THR A 254 6.95 29.91 -22.56
N MET A 255 6.69 29.65 -21.28
CA MET A 255 6.17 28.36 -20.82
C MET A 255 4.77 28.02 -21.38
N ALA A 256 3.93 29.02 -21.61
CA ALA A 256 2.56 28.82 -22.08
C ALA A 256 2.47 28.48 -23.57
N THR A 257 3.34 29.06 -24.40
CA THR A 257 3.29 28.94 -25.87
C THR A 257 4.41 28.07 -26.43
N GLY A 258 5.44 27.75 -25.64
CA GLY A 258 6.65 27.06 -26.09
C GLY A 258 7.54 27.91 -27.02
N GLN A 259 7.19 29.19 -27.25
CA GLN A 259 7.94 30.06 -28.14
C GLN A 259 9.32 30.35 -27.56
N THR A 260 10.36 30.12 -28.35
CA THR A 260 11.75 30.36 -27.99
C THR A 260 12.26 31.70 -28.55
N GLY A 261 13.18 32.34 -27.84
CA GLY A 261 13.91 33.52 -28.29
C GLY A 261 15.34 33.51 -27.76
N GLN A 262 16.18 34.40 -28.30
CA GLN A 262 17.56 34.57 -27.84
C GLN A 262 17.69 35.78 -26.93
N LEU A 263 18.58 35.68 -25.93
CA LEU A 263 19.04 36.78 -25.11
C LEU A 263 20.42 37.21 -25.63
N VAL A 264 20.45 38.29 -26.39
CA VAL A 264 21.69 38.83 -26.96
C VAL A 264 22.52 39.53 -25.87
N LYS A 265 23.82 39.21 -25.83
CA LYS A 265 24.78 39.81 -24.89
C LYS A 265 24.86 41.33 -25.04
N ASP A 266 24.94 42.03 -23.90
CA ASP A 266 25.11 43.49 -23.76
C ASP A 266 24.02 44.35 -24.43
N SER A 267 22.94 43.74 -24.92
CA SER A 267 21.82 44.40 -25.58
C SER A 267 20.60 44.49 -24.66
N LEU A 268 19.96 45.67 -24.63
CA LEU A 268 18.70 45.87 -23.93
C LEU A 268 17.56 45.25 -24.74
N GLN A 269 16.81 44.32 -24.14
CA GLN A 269 15.74 43.56 -24.79
C GLN A 269 14.49 43.50 -23.89
N PRO A 270 13.27 43.41 -24.45
CA PRO A 270 12.07 43.16 -23.66
C PRO A 270 12.19 41.85 -22.86
N LEU A 271 11.85 41.89 -21.57
CA LEU A 271 11.83 40.72 -20.70
C LEU A 271 10.50 39.98 -20.87
N ALA A 272 10.56 38.76 -21.36
CA ALA A 272 9.40 37.89 -21.50
C ALA A 272 9.03 37.27 -20.14
N LEU A 273 7.90 37.68 -19.59
CA LEU A 273 7.37 37.08 -18.36
C LEU A 273 6.90 35.65 -18.59
N ARG A 274 6.81 34.87 -17.50
CA ARG A 274 6.44 33.44 -17.51
C ARG A 274 7.29 32.63 -18.49
N SER A 275 8.54 33.06 -18.66
CA SER A 275 9.51 32.42 -19.55
C SER A 275 10.69 31.90 -18.74
N ARG A 276 11.21 30.75 -19.15
CA ARG A 276 12.45 30.18 -18.62
C ARG A 276 13.61 30.69 -19.46
N TYR A 277 14.47 31.49 -18.85
CA TYR A 277 15.75 31.93 -19.39
C TYR A 277 16.86 30.95 -19.02
N VAL A 278 17.67 30.57 -19.99
CA VAL A 278 18.91 29.81 -19.81
C VAL A 278 20.06 30.75 -20.15
N ILE A 279 20.80 31.18 -19.14
CA ILE A 279 21.89 32.16 -19.27
C ILE A 279 23.15 31.51 -18.70
N GLY A 280 24.04 31.04 -19.58
CA GLY A 280 25.13 30.14 -19.17
C GLY A 280 24.58 28.87 -18.49
N ASN A 281 25.01 28.61 -17.26
CA ASN A 281 24.54 27.47 -16.46
C ASN A 281 23.28 27.76 -15.62
N MET A 282 22.77 28.99 -15.67
CA MET A 282 21.62 29.41 -14.85
C MET A 282 20.31 29.19 -15.59
N GLN A 283 19.30 28.70 -14.86
CA GLN A 283 17.93 28.62 -15.33
C GLN A 283 17.05 29.52 -14.47
N LEU A 284 16.61 30.64 -15.04
CA LEU A 284 15.81 31.66 -14.35
C LEU A 284 14.41 31.74 -14.93
N VAL A 285 13.41 31.94 -14.07
CA VAL A 285 12.02 32.16 -14.45
C VAL A 285 11.51 33.45 -13.84
N PHE A 286 10.88 34.29 -14.66
CA PHE A 286 10.26 35.55 -14.22
C PHE A 286 8.73 35.41 -14.22
N PRO A 287 8.11 34.86 -13.16
CA PRO A 287 6.71 34.42 -13.20
C PRO A 287 5.69 35.56 -13.24
N LYS A 288 6.02 36.75 -12.74
CA LYS A 288 5.10 37.88 -12.58
C LYS A 288 5.81 39.22 -12.72
N GLN A 289 5.02 40.28 -12.95
CA GLN A 289 5.48 41.67 -12.97
C GLN A 289 6.03 42.12 -11.60
N VAL A 290 6.66 43.29 -11.57
CA VAL A 290 7.04 43.96 -10.33
C VAL A 290 5.81 44.22 -9.49
N VAL A 291 5.86 43.84 -8.21
CA VAL A 291 4.77 44.04 -7.26
C VAL A 291 5.24 45.01 -6.18
N LYS A 292 4.46 46.06 -5.95
CA LYS A 292 4.65 46.95 -4.79
C LYS A 292 3.99 46.32 -3.57
N GLY A 293 4.76 45.96 -2.55
CA GLY A 293 4.21 45.23 -1.42
C GLY A 293 5.17 44.90 -0.28
N VAL A 294 4.69 44.02 0.60
CA VAL A 294 5.43 43.46 1.75
C VAL A 294 5.44 41.93 1.68
N PHE A 295 6.40 41.28 2.34
CA PHE A 295 6.46 39.83 2.38
C PHE A 295 5.35 39.25 3.26
N GLY A 296 4.63 38.28 2.73
CA GLY A 296 3.65 37.47 3.45
C GLY A 296 3.68 36.01 3.01
N ILE A 297 2.77 35.22 3.57
CA ILE A 297 2.61 33.81 3.23
C ILE A 297 1.39 33.65 2.31
N VAL A 298 1.61 33.01 1.16
CA VAL A 298 0.58 32.73 0.16
C VAL A 298 0.53 31.24 -0.16
N LYS A 299 -0.57 30.80 -0.75
CA LYS A 299 -0.72 29.41 -1.20
C LYS A 299 0.15 29.18 -2.43
N LYS A 300 0.98 28.12 -2.41
CA LYS A 300 1.75 27.67 -3.57
C LYS A 300 0.79 27.24 -4.70
N PRO A 301 1.13 27.50 -5.98
CA PRO A 301 0.38 26.96 -7.10
C PRO A 301 0.31 25.42 -7.05
N THR A 302 -0.84 24.83 -7.35
CA THR A 302 -1.08 23.37 -7.26
C THR A 302 -0.15 22.51 -8.12
N ILE A 303 0.48 23.10 -9.14
CA ILE A 303 1.45 22.42 -10.01
C ILE A 303 2.80 22.22 -9.30
N LEU A 304 3.15 23.11 -8.37
CA LEU A 304 4.35 23.01 -7.54
C LEU A 304 3.98 22.33 -6.23
N LYS A 305 4.27 21.02 -6.12
CA LYS A 305 4.22 20.34 -4.82
C LYS A 305 5.21 21.02 -3.87
N GLY A 306 4.78 21.31 -2.65
CA GLY A 306 5.62 21.91 -1.63
C GLY A 306 5.29 21.33 -0.27
N ASP A 307 6.33 21.05 0.50
CA ASP A 307 6.22 20.36 1.79
C ASP A 307 5.81 21.30 2.94
N ASP A 308 6.12 22.60 2.81
CA ASP A 308 5.82 23.60 3.82
C ASP A 308 4.37 24.07 3.77
N ASP A 309 3.73 24.07 4.93
CA ASP A 309 2.49 24.78 5.22
C ASP A 309 2.80 26.17 5.83
N GLY A 310 1.78 27.02 5.89
CA GLY A 310 1.89 28.40 6.34
C GLY A 310 0.97 28.72 7.51
N VAL A 311 1.51 29.36 8.54
CA VAL A 311 0.79 29.81 9.73
C VAL A 311 1.04 31.30 9.92
N VAL A 312 -0.03 32.09 10.07
CA VAL A 312 0.04 33.50 10.44
C VAL A 312 -0.52 33.65 11.86
N LEU A 313 0.31 34.12 12.79
CA LEU A 313 -0.08 34.37 14.18
C LEU A 313 -0.09 35.86 14.47
N ASP A 314 -1.12 36.35 15.15
CA ASP A 314 -1.14 37.67 15.76
C ASP A 314 -0.58 37.56 17.18
N VAL A 315 0.47 38.32 17.46
CA VAL A 315 1.13 38.42 18.76
C VAL A 315 0.76 39.76 19.37
N THR A 316 0.11 39.73 20.52
CA THR A 316 -0.31 40.92 21.27
C THR A 316 0.46 41.00 22.58
N ALA A 317 1.20 42.09 22.78
CA ALA A 317 1.92 42.39 24.01
C ALA A 317 1.82 43.89 24.31
N ASN A 318 1.56 44.26 25.57
CA ASN A 318 1.53 45.66 26.04
C ASN A 318 0.64 46.60 25.20
N GLY A 319 -0.50 46.10 24.71
CA GLY A 319 -1.45 46.87 23.90
C GLY A 319 -1.07 47.00 22.41
N GLU A 320 0.08 46.47 21.99
CA GLU A 320 0.51 46.39 20.60
C GLU A 320 0.27 44.99 20.03
N THR A 321 -0.29 44.91 18.82
CA THR A 321 -0.48 43.65 18.09
C THR A 321 0.30 43.67 16.77
N LYS A 322 1.09 42.63 16.51
CA LYS A 322 1.75 42.42 15.21
C LYS A 322 1.58 40.97 14.73
N SER A 323 1.49 40.78 13.42
CA SER A 323 1.42 39.45 12.81
C SER A 323 2.83 38.92 12.49
N ILE A 324 3.06 37.63 12.76
CA ILE A 324 4.25 36.87 12.36
C ILE A 324 3.87 35.75 11.39
N ASN A 325 4.70 35.58 10.37
CA ASN A 325 4.51 34.64 9.27
C ASN A 325 5.46 33.45 9.46
N LEU A 326 4.92 32.26 9.70
CA LEU A 326 5.68 31.04 9.95
C LEU A 326 5.46 30.03 8.81
N LEU A 327 6.55 29.60 8.16
CA LEU A 327 6.53 28.47 7.23
C LEU A 327 7.07 27.22 7.93
N GLY A 328 6.43 26.08 7.69
CA GLY A 328 6.88 24.78 8.16
C GLY A 328 5.74 23.78 8.19
N GLY A 329 5.83 22.74 9.00
CA GLY A 329 4.80 21.69 9.01
C GLY A 329 5.32 20.35 9.53
N LYS A 330 4.55 19.30 9.27
CA LYS A 330 4.90 17.94 9.72
C LYS A 330 6.21 17.49 9.05
N GLY A 331 7.16 17.04 9.86
CA GLY A 331 8.47 16.58 9.39
C GLY A 331 9.46 17.70 9.10
N ILE A 332 9.08 18.97 9.29
CA ILE A 332 9.89 20.15 8.99
C ILE A 332 10.37 20.81 10.28
N TYR A 333 11.64 21.18 10.34
CA TYR A 333 12.24 21.93 11.44
C TYR A 333 12.92 23.18 10.87
N ASN A 334 12.13 24.23 10.64
CA ASN A 334 12.61 25.48 10.04
C ASN A 334 13.30 26.39 11.07
N ARG A 335 14.00 27.41 10.56
CA ARG A 335 14.59 28.49 11.36
C ARG A 335 13.50 29.26 12.09
N ILE A 336 13.89 29.88 13.21
CA ILE A 336 12.99 30.73 13.99
C ILE A 336 12.80 32.07 13.27
N GLU A 337 11.57 32.54 13.20
CA GLU A 337 11.21 33.89 12.78
C GLU A 337 11.07 34.78 14.03
N GLU A 338 11.61 35.99 13.98
CA GLU A 338 11.67 36.90 15.12
C GLU A 338 10.83 38.17 14.86
N ILE A 339 10.16 38.65 15.90
CA ILE A 339 9.36 39.87 15.86
C ILE A 339 9.45 40.64 17.18
N LYS A 340 9.56 41.97 17.07
CA LYS A 340 9.51 42.89 18.22
C LYS A 340 8.10 43.41 18.43
N VAL A 341 7.48 43.13 19.58
CA VAL A 341 6.12 43.56 19.94
C VAL A 341 6.08 44.02 21.38
N GLY A 342 5.57 45.23 21.64
CA GLY A 342 5.39 45.73 23.00
C GLY A 342 6.69 45.85 23.81
N GLY A 343 7.84 45.99 23.14
CA GLY A 343 9.17 46.00 23.76
C GLY A 343 9.80 44.63 23.99
N LEU A 344 9.12 43.54 23.61
CA LEU A 344 9.60 42.16 23.76
C LEU A 344 10.08 41.58 22.42
N ASP A 345 11.12 40.75 22.49
CA ASP A 345 11.65 39.96 21.38
C ASP A 345 11.00 38.57 21.39
N VAL A 346 10.13 38.31 20.42
CA VAL A 346 9.37 37.06 20.30
C VAL A 346 9.89 36.28 19.11
N ALA A 347 10.33 35.06 19.36
CA ALA A 347 10.98 34.22 18.37
C ALA A 347 10.19 32.91 18.23
N LEU A 348 9.52 32.67 17.10
CA LEU A 348 8.64 31.51 16.88
C LEU A 348 9.00 30.70 15.63
N ARG A 349 8.66 29.42 15.65
CA ARG A 349 8.66 28.52 14.49
C ARG A 349 7.42 27.62 14.50
N TYR A 350 7.05 27.13 13.33
CA TYR A 350 6.01 26.14 13.16
C TYR A 350 6.59 24.87 12.52
N GLY A 351 6.37 23.70 13.14
CA GLY A 351 6.82 22.43 12.57
C GLY A 351 7.03 21.32 13.59
N SER A 352 7.66 20.23 13.18
CA SER A 352 8.13 19.18 14.09
C SER A 352 9.16 19.73 15.08
N ARG A 353 9.34 19.07 16.22
CA ARG A 353 10.46 19.32 17.14
C ARG A 353 11.54 18.25 16.97
N LEU A 354 12.76 18.55 17.39
CA LEU A 354 13.87 17.60 17.40
C LEU A 354 13.94 16.90 18.76
N GLU A 355 14.06 15.59 18.72
CA GLU A 355 14.26 14.71 19.88
C GLU A 355 15.64 14.07 19.81
N GLN A 356 16.36 14.05 20.92
CA GLN A 356 17.69 13.48 21.02
C GLN A 356 17.63 12.01 21.43
N LEU A 357 18.45 11.18 20.80
CA LEU A 357 18.67 9.79 21.18
C LEU A 357 19.83 9.68 22.18
N PRO A 358 19.79 8.66 23.06
CA PRO A 358 20.91 8.36 23.97
C PRO A 358 22.06 7.58 23.30
N PHE A 359 22.03 7.40 21.98
CA PHE A 359 23.03 6.71 21.15
C PHE A 359 22.97 7.30 19.73
N GLU A 360 23.95 6.97 18.90
CA GLU A 360 24.03 7.46 17.53
C GLU A 360 23.84 6.31 16.53
N ILE A 361 23.30 6.62 15.36
CA ILE A 361 23.13 5.66 14.26
C ILE A 361 23.86 6.20 13.05
N LYS A 362 24.82 5.41 12.55
CA LYS A 362 25.51 5.68 11.29
C LYS A 362 24.89 4.88 10.17
N LEU A 363 24.56 5.51 9.04
CA LEU A 363 24.21 4.80 7.82
C LEU A 363 25.48 4.43 7.07
N ASN A 364 25.78 3.14 6.96
CA ASN A 364 26.95 2.67 6.22
C ASN A 364 26.66 2.59 4.72
N ASP A 365 25.48 2.09 4.37
CA ASP A 365 25.10 1.79 2.98
C ASP A 365 23.56 1.69 2.90
N PHE A 366 22.97 2.26 1.85
CA PHE A 366 21.55 2.15 1.55
C PHE A 366 21.38 1.44 0.21
N ILE A 367 20.56 0.39 0.19
CA ILE A 367 20.36 -0.44 -0.99
C ILE A 367 18.89 -0.41 -1.36
N ALA A 368 18.58 -0.03 -2.60
CA ALA A 368 17.25 -0.10 -3.17
C ALA A 368 17.27 -0.95 -4.43
N GLU A 369 16.65 -2.13 -4.37
CA GLU A 369 16.54 -3.01 -5.54
C GLU A 369 15.38 -2.55 -6.43
N LYS A 370 15.61 -2.61 -7.74
CA LYS A 370 14.62 -2.25 -8.76
C LYS A 370 14.10 -3.50 -9.43
N TYR A 371 12.84 -3.46 -9.89
CA TYR A 371 12.34 -4.51 -10.77
C TYR A 371 13.17 -4.53 -12.06
N PRO A 372 13.58 -5.72 -12.55
CA PRO A 372 14.37 -5.82 -13.77
C PRO A 372 13.76 -5.04 -14.93
N GLY A 373 14.56 -4.21 -15.61
CA GLY A 373 14.11 -3.39 -16.74
C GLY A 373 13.36 -2.11 -16.37
N THR A 374 13.25 -1.76 -15.08
CA THR A 374 12.62 -0.52 -14.63
C THR A 374 13.63 0.42 -13.98
N GLU A 375 13.53 1.72 -14.28
CA GLU A 375 14.38 2.74 -13.64
C GLU A 375 13.76 3.31 -12.35
N LYS A 376 12.43 3.18 -12.20
CA LYS A 376 11.64 3.89 -11.18
C LYS A 376 10.71 2.98 -10.36
N ALA A 377 10.75 1.67 -10.55
CA ALA A 377 9.96 0.72 -9.77
C ALA A 377 10.86 -0.10 -8.85
N TYR A 378 10.70 0.07 -7.54
CA TYR A 378 11.53 -0.56 -6.52
C TYR A 378 10.86 -1.83 -5.98
N SER A 379 11.61 -2.92 -5.87
CA SER A 379 11.17 -4.21 -5.31
C SER A 379 11.42 -4.30 -3.81
N SER A 380 12.54 -3.78 -3.33
CA SER A 380 12.95 -3.80 -1.93
C SER A 380 13.85 -2.60 -1.62
N TYR A 381 13.97 -2.25 -0.34
CA TYR A 381 14.94 -1.27 0.13
C TYR A 381 15.36 -1.59 1.57
N GLU A 382 16.65 -1.44 1.84
CA GLU A 382 17.31 -1.79 3.10
C GLU A 382 18.41 -0.81 3.49
N SER A 383 18.69 -0.71 4.78
CA SER A 383 19.72 0.17 5.36
C SER A 383 20.67 -0.63 6.23
N LYS A 384 21.97 -0.63 5.88
CA LYS A 384 23.03 -1.15 6.73
C LYS A 384 23.49 -0.04 7.66
N VAL A 385 23.35 -0.27 8.96
CA VAL A 385 23.64 0.74 9.98
C VAL A 385 24.63 0.23 11.03
N THR A 386 25.43 1.11 11.59
CA THR A 386 26.19 0.86 12.82
C THR A 386 25.56 1.67 13.94
N ILE A 387 25.24 1.00 15.04
CA ILE A 387 24.77 1.65 16.26
C ILE A 387 26.00 1.97 17.10
N LEU A 388 26.17 3.24 17.44
CA LEU A 388 27.26 3.72 18.27
C LEU A 388 26.71 4.04 19.67
N ASP A 389 27.03 3.20 20.65
CA ASP A 389 26.51 3.29 22.02
C ASP A 389 27.62 3.12 23.05
N LYS A 390 27.99 4.22 23.69
CA LYS A 390 29.09 4.28 24.68
C LYS A 390 28.91 3.36 25.88
N GLU A 391 27.68 2.99 26.25
CA GLU A 391 27.46 2.14 27.45
C GLU A 391 27.18 0.67 27.10
N LYS A 392 26.61 0.39 25.92
CA LYS A 392 26.26 -0.99 25.51
C LYS A 392 27.21 -1.61 24.48
N GLY A 393 28.12 -0.81 23.93
CA GLY A 393 29.02 -1.21 22.86
C GLY A 393 28.39 -1.06 21.49
N ASP A 394 29.26 -0.88 20.50
CA ASP A 394 28.87 -0.63 19.12
C ASP A 394 28.60 -1.96 18.40
N PHE A 395 27.63 -1.96 17.49
CA PHE A 395 27.31 -3.13 16.68
C PHE A 395 26.67 -2.76 15.34
N ASP A 396 26.87 -3.62 14.35
CA ASP A 396 26.24 -3.48 13.04
C ASP A 396 24.86 -4.14 13.01
N TYR A 397 23.94 -3.54 12.28
CA TYR A 397 22.58 -4.03 12.12
C TYR A 397 22.06 -3.74 10.71
N HIS A 398 21.10 -4.54 10.26
CA HIS A 398 20.49 -4.40 8.95
C HIS A 398 18.99 -4.15 9.09
N ILE A 399 18.53 -2.97 8.70
CA ILE A 399 17.12 -2.57 8.81
C ILE A 399 16.47 -2.71 7.42
N TYR A 400 15.47 -3.58 7.32
CA TYR A 400 14.71 -3.80 6.09
C TYR A 400 13.26 -4.20 6.41
N MET A 401 12.46 -4.51 5.39
CA MET A 401 11.05 -4.88 5.58
C MET A 401 10.90 -6.07 6.54
N ASN A 402 10.12 -5.88 7.61
CA ASN A 402 9.90 -6.84 8.70
C ASN A 402 11.13 -7.17 9.57
N HIS A 403 12.25 -6.47 9.40
CA HIS A 403 13.42 -6.57 10.29
C HIS A 403 13.71 -5.22 10.96
N ILE A 404 13.38 -5.15 12.24
CA ILE A 404 13.25 -3.90 13.01
C ILE A 404 14.40 -3.83 14.00
N LEU A 405 15.15 -2.73 13.99
CA LEU A 405 16.13 -2.44 15.04
C LEU A 405 15.40 -2.06 16.32
N ASP A 406 15.63 -2.80 17.40
CA ASP A 406 15.09 -2.53 18.74
C ASP A 406 16.26 -2.30 19.71
N HIS A 407 16.49 -1.04 20.09
CA HIS A 407 17.60 -0.65 20.96
C HIS A 407 17.19 0.41 21.98
N ARG A 408 17.54 0.18 23.25
CA ARG A 408 17.15 1.04 24.41
C ARG A 408 15.66 1.41 24.49
N GLY A 409 14.76 0.60 23.92
CA GLY A 409 13.32 0.88 23.89
C GLY A 409 12.86 1.72 22.70
N TYR A 410 13.79 2.13 21.83
CA TYR A 410 13.51 2.73 20.53
C TYR A 410 13.47 1.66 19.46
N ARG A 411 12.46 1.74 18.59
CA ARG A 411 12.27 0.86 17.44
C ARG A 411 12.41 1.65 16.16
N PHE A 412 13.27 1.20 15.26
CA PHE A 412 13.51 1.83 13.98
C PHE A 412 13.01 0.92 12.86
N PHE A 413 12.13 1.48 12.04
CA PHE A 413 11.54 0.81 10.90
C PHE A 413 12.02 1.51 9.64
N GLN A 414 12.43 0.73 8.63
CA GLN A 414 12.65 1.29 7.31
C GLN A 414 11.34 1.87 6.78
N ALA A 415 11.26 3.18 6.56
CA ALA A 415 10.02 3.86 6.18
C ALA A 415 10.03 4.41 4.75
N SER A 416 11.13 5.05 4.35
CA SER A 416 11.32 5.53 2.97
C SER A 416 12.81 5.82 2.72
N PHE A 417 13.14 6.53 1.64
CA PHE A 417 14.50 6.87 1.25
C PHE A 417 14.53 8.12 0.38
N ASP A 418 15.71 8.73 0.26
CA ASP A 418 15.91 9.93 -0.53
C ASP A 418 15.86 9.62 -2.04
N PRO A 419 15.35 10.52 -2.90
CA PRO A 419 15.21 10.26 -4.34
C PRO A 419 16.50 9.95 -5.10
N ASP A 420 17.65 10.33 -4.55
CA ASP A 420 18.98 10.07 -5.11
C ASP A 420 19.60 8.76 -4.62
N GLU A 421 18.83 7.94 -3.90
CA GLU A 421 19.23 6.61 -3.40
C GLU A 421 20.44 6.66 -2.44
N LYS A 422 20.70 7.81 -1.81
CA LYS A 422 21.86 8.02 -0.91
C LYS A 422 21.48 8.38 0.52
N GLY A 423 20.23 8.10 0.89
CA GLY A 423 19.73 8.42 2.20
C GLY A 423 18.56 7.55 2.59
N THR A 424 18.51 7.18 3.85
CA THR A 424 17.44 6.39 4.44
C THR A 424 16.53 7.28 5.29
N ILE A 425 15.24 6.97 5.29
CA ILE A 425 14.27 7.57 6.20
C ILE A 425 13.71 6.46 7.09
N LEU A 426 14.07 6.51 8.37
CA LEU A 426 13.64 5.57 9.40
C LEU A 426 12.47 6.15 10.19
N SER A 427 11.43 5.36 10.42
CA SER A 427 10.39 5.67 11.40
C SER A 427 10.87 5.22 12.78
N VAL A 428 10.77 6.10 13.76
CA VAL A 428 11.23 5.90 15.13
C VAL A 428 10.02 5.83 16.05
N ASN A 429 9.92 4.78 16.86
CA ASN A 429 8.89 4.62 17.87
C ASN A 429 9.53 4.28 19.24
N HIS A 430 9.13 5.01 20.27
CA HIS A 430 9.50 4.74 21.67
C HIS A 430 8.23 4.50 22.50
N ASP A 431 7.66 3.30 22.39
CA ASP A 431 6.48 2.85 23.15
C ASP A 431 6.63 1.39 23.64
N ARG A 432 7.67 1.14 24.43
CA ARG A 432 7.94 -0.20 24.96
C ARG A 432 6.79 -0.72 25.84
N TRP A 433 6.28 0.12 26.74
CA TRP A 433 5.25 -0.27 27.70
C TRP A 433 3.87 -0.40 27.06
N GLY A 434 3.45 0.54 26.22
CA GLY A 434 2.17 0.43 25.50
C GLY A 434 2.15 -0.82 24.61
N THR A 435 3.25 -1.07 23.89
CA THR A 435 3.42 -2.32 23.11
C THR A 435 3.29 -3.57 23.98
N TYR A 436 4.05 -3.70 25.09
CA TYR A 436 3.97 -4.91 25.91
C TYR A 436 2.59 -5.11 26.57
N ILE A 437 1.95 -4.04 27.04
CA ILE A 437 0.63 -4.11 27.67
C ILE A 437 -0.42 -4.52 26.64
N THR A 438 -0.42 -3.91 25.46
CA THR A 438 -1.37 -4.25 24.38
C THR A 438 -1.16 -5.67 23.86
N TYR A 439 0.09 -6.09 23.63
CA TYR A 439 0.41 -7.45 23.17
C TYR A 439 0.02 -8.52 24.19
N THR A 440 0.23 -8.26 25.48
CA THR A 440 -0.28 -9.13 26.56
C THR A 440 -1.80 -9.21 26.52
N GLY A 441 -2.46 -8.06 26.31
CA GLY A 441 -3.91 -7.98 26.10
C GLY A 441 -4.37 -8.83 24.91
N TYR A 442 -3.73 -8.72 23.75
CA TYR A 442 -4.06 -9.51 22.56
C TYR A 442 -3.83 -11.01 22.76
N MET A 443 -2.73 -11.40 23.41
CA MET A 443 -2.45 -12.80 23.75
C MET A 443 -3.54 -13.37 24.67
N LEU A 444 -3.93 -12.62 25.71
CA LEU A 444 -5.01 -13.00 26.62
C LEU A 444 -6.37 -13.02 25.93
N LEU A 445 -6.63 -12.10 25.00
CA LEU A 445 -7.87 -12.09 24.21
C LEU A 445 -7.96 -13.36 23.37
N TYR A 446 -6.90 -13.67 22.62
CA TYR A 446 -6.82 -14.88 21.81
C TYR A 446 -7.00 -16.14 22.65
N PHE A 447 -6.24 -16.26 23.74
CA PHE A 447 -6.35 -17.38 24.66
C PHE A 447 -7.73 -17.48 25.31
N GLY A 448 -8.33 -16.36 25.72
CA GLY A 448 -9.67 -16.30 26.30
C GLY A 448 -10.76 -16.72 25.31
N LEU A 449 -10.64 -16.31 24.04
CA LEU A 449 -11.54 -16.69 22.96
C LEU A 449 -11.42 -18.18 22.61
N LEU A 450 -10.22 -18.76 22.66
CA LEU A 450 -10.06 -20.21 22.52
C LEU A 450 -10.62 -20.94 23.74
N ALA A 451 -10.25 -20.52 24.95
CA ALA A 451 -10.64 -21.17 26.19
C ALA A 451 -12.16 -21.16 26.43
N ILE A 452 -12.87 -20.11 26.01
CA ILE A 452 -14.33 -20.02 26.20
C ILE A 452 -15.10 -21.09 25.43
N LEU A 453 -14.54 -21.62 24.32
CA LEU A 453 -15.12 -22.71 23.54
C LEU A 453 -15.10 -24.05 24.32
N PHE A 454 -14.17 -24.19 25.27
CA PHE A 454 -13.94 -25.43 26.04
C PHE A 454 -14.38 -25.31 27.51
N ALA A 455 -14.55 -24.09 28.02
CA ALA A 455 -14.89 -23.84 29.41
C ALA A 455 -16.35 -24.24 29.75
N LYS A 456 -16.51 -25.05 30.80
CA LYS A 456 -17.80 -25.50 31.34
C LYS A 456 -18.49 -24.35 32.09
N ASN A 457 -19.83 -24.29 32.06
CA ASN A 457 -20.66 -23.26 32.71
C ASN A 457 -20.54 -21.83 32.15
N THR A 458 -20.06 -21.69 30.91
CA THR A 458 -20.10 -20.42 30.16
C THR A 458 -21.45 -20.23 29.45
N ARG A 459 -21.72 -19.02 28.93
CA ARG A 459 -22.91 -18.78 28.10
C ARG A 459 -22.93 -19.65 26.84
N PHE A 460 -21.78 -20.07 26.30
CA PHE A 460 -21.69 -21.04 25.22
C PHE A 460 -22.05 -22.46 25.66
N ASP A 461 -21.64 -22.90 26.86
CA ASP A 461 -22.10 -24.17 27.44
C ASP A 461 -23.60 -24.12 27.79
N ASP A 462 -24.11 -22.97 28.22
CA ASP A 462 -25.55 -22.75 28.43
C ASP A 462 -26.32 -22.67 27.11
N ILE A 463 -25.80 -22.03 26.07
CA ILE A 463 -26.36 -22.03 24.70
C ILE A 463 -26.31 -23.44 24.15
N ARG A 464 -25.26 -24.22 24.39
CA ARG A 464 -25.15 -25.64 24.03
C ARG A 464 -26.19 -26.49 24.78
N LYS A 465 -26.36 -26.30 26.10
CA LYS A 465 -27.38 -26.97 26.93
C LYS A 465 -28.79 -26.52 26.54
N ARG A 466 -28.98 -25.24 26.19
CA ARG A 466 -30.24 -24.67 25.70
C ARG A 466 -30.53 -25.12 24.29
N LEU A 467 -29.58 -25.23 23.38
CA LEU A 467 -29.72 -25.88 22.07
C LEU A 467 -30.12 -27.34 22.23
N LYS A 468 -29.55 -28.03 23.23
CA LYS A 468 -29.94 -29.40 23.59
C LYS A 468 -31.36 -29.48 24.18
N LYS A 469 -31.79 -28.49 24.99
CA LYS A 469 -33.17 -28.36 25.52
C LYS A 469 -34.20 -27.81 24.51
N LEU A 470 -33.77 -26.97 23.56
CA LEU A 470 -34.58 -26.44 22.44
C LEU A 470 -34.78 -27.51 21.38
N LYS A 471 -33.90 -28.53 21.32
CA LYS A 471 -34.17 -29.80 20.62
C LYS A 471 -35.39 -30.55 21.19
N GLU A 472 -35.83 -30.26 22.42
CA GLU A 472 -36.94 -30.94 23.11
C GLU A 472 -38.20 -30.06 23.29
N LYS A 473 -38.15 -28.77 22.96
CA LYS A 473 -39.33 -27.89 22.93
C LYS A 473 -39.45 -27.19 21.59
N LYS A 474 -40.47 -27.61 20.84
CA LYS A 474 -40.69 -27.27 19.45
C LYS A 474 -41.64 -26.09 19.29
N VAL A 475 -41.39 -25.40 18.17
CA VAL A 475 -42.33 -24.66 17.31
C VAL A 475 -42.85 -23.35 17.87
N GLU A 476 -42.19 -22.25 17.45
CA GLU A 476 -42.84 -20.95 17.17
C GLU A 476 -41.88 -19.93 16.52
N MET A 477 -40.58 -20.20 16.44
CA MET A 477 -39.60 -19.24 15.92
C MET A 477 -39.09 -19.57 14.50
N MET A 478 -39.93 -20.15 13.63
CA MET A 478 -39.55 -20.51 12.25
C MET A 478 -40.32 -19.72 11.17
N THR A 479 -41.37 -19.00 11.53
CA THR A 479 -42.16 -18.15 10.62
C THR A 479 -41.55 -16.76 10.42
N MET A 480 -40.63 -16.30 11.27
CA MET A 480 -40.08 -14.93 11.20
C MET A 480 -38.74 -14.82 10.46
N VAL A 481 -38.06 -15.95 10.18
CA VAL A 481 -36.78 -15.97 9.44
C VAL A 481 -36.98 -16.32 7.96
N LEU A 482 -38.04 -17.08 7.63
CA LEU A 482 -38.40 -17.38 6.24
C LEU A 482 -39.05 -16.20 5.50
N LEU A 483 -39.55 -15.18 6.22
CA LEU A 483 -40.18 -13.99 5.67
C LEU A 483 -39.19 -12.82 5.42
N LEU A 484 -37.95 -12.93 5.91
CA LEU A 484 -36.92 -11.88 5.80
C LEU A 484 -35.87 -12.14 4.70
N LEU A 485 -36.02 -13.22 3.92
CA LEU A 485 -35.10 -13.60 2.83
C LEU A 485 -35.74 -13.56 1.44
N SER A 486 -36.92 -12.96 1.28
CA SER A 486 -37.66 -12.95 0.01
C SER A 486 -38.00 -11.53 -0.47
N VAL A 487 -37.04 -10.60 -0.55
CA VAL A 487 -37.12 -9.42 -1.43
C VAL A 487 -35.71 -8.98 -1.81
N SER A 488 -35.23 -9.34 -3.01
CA SER A 488 -34.16 -8.64 -3.75
C SER A 488 -34.09 -9.13 -5.22
N GLY A 489 -34.35 -8.23 -6.17
CA GLY A 489 -34.28 -8.42 -7.63
C GLY A 489 -35.67 -8.55 -8.26
N PHE A 490 -36.18 -7.61 -9.07
CA PHE A 490 -35.56 -6.97 -10.23
C PHE A 490 -35.93 -5.49 -10.34
N ALA A 491 -34.98 -4.67 -10.78
CA ALA A 491 -35.25 -3.39 -11.44
C ALA A 491 -34.62 -3.49 -12.85
N GLN A 492 -35.47 -3.35 -13.88
CA GLN A 492 -35.06 -2.95 -15.22
C GLN A 492 -35.15 -1.43 -15.27
N GLU A 493 -34.15 -0.78 -15.85
CA GLU A 493 -34.38 0.41 -16.66
C GLU A 493 -33.27 0.58 -17.70
N HIS A 494 -33.65 1.28 -18.76
CA HIS A 494 -33.12 1.28 -20.13
C HIS A 494 -31.66 1.70 -20.34
N SER A 495 -31.11 1.29 -21.48
CA SER A 495 -30.37 2.22 -22.33
C SER A 495 -30.84 2.06 -23.78
N GLN A 496 -31.45 3.11 -24.31
CA GLN A 496 -31.56 3.36 -25.74
C GLN A 496 -30.25 3.96 -26.23
N ASP A 497 -29.88 3.52 -27.43
CA ASP A 497 -29.15 4.21 -28.49
C ASP A 497 -28.76 5.67 -28.24
N ASP A 498 -27.47 5.97 -28.40
CA ASP A 498 -27.02 7.21 -29.02
C ASP A 498 -25.63 6.96 -29.63
N GLY A 499 -25.58 6.98 -30.96
CA GLY A 499 -24.35 6.94 -31.73
C GLY A 499 -23.58 8.24 -31.63
N HIS A 500 -22.26 8.14 -31.45
CA HIS A 500 -21.35 9.23 -31.75
C HIS A 500 -20.22 8.73 -32.64
N ASP A 501 -20.31 9.18 -33.88
CA ASP A 501 -19.32 9.05 -34.93
C ASP A 501 -18.21 10.10 -34.66
N HIS A 502 -17.01 9.63 -34.35
CA HIS A 502 -15.80 10.44 -34.41
C HIS A 502 -14.73 9.64 -35.16
N VAL A 503 -14.55 10.01 -36.42
CA VAL A 503 -13.50 9.52 -37.32
C VAL A 503 -12.18 10.16 -36.90
N GLU A 504 -11.27 9.37 -36.33
CA GLU A 504 -9.83 9.63 -36.38
C GLU A 504 -9.05 8.32 -36.17
N MET A 505 -8.25 7.95 -37.17
CA MET A 505 -7.38 6.76 -37.35
C MET A 505 -7.82 5.46 -36.64
N GLN A 506 -8.54 4.61 -37.39
CA GLN A 506 -9.12 3.34 -36.91
C GLN A 506 -8.07 2.37 -36.34
N ARG A 507 -8.03 2.29 -35.00
CA ARG A 507 -7.53 1.11 -34.30
C ARG A 507 -8.44 -0.09 -34.64
N PRO A 508 -7.91 -1.30 -34.81
CA PRO A 508 -8.74 -2.47 -35.09
C PRO A 508 -9.72 -2.69 -33.94
N THR A 509 -11.00 -2.85 -34.27
CA THR A 509 -12.05 -3.13 -33.29
C THR A 509 -11.80 -4.48 -32.61
N LYS A 510 -12.33 -4.67 -31.39
CA LYS A 510 -12.23 -5.96 -30.68
C LYS A 510 -12.69 -7.14 -31.56
N ALA A 511 -13.78 -6.96 -32.32
CA ALA A 511 -14.29 -7.99 -33.23
C ALA A 511 -13.30 -8.36 -34.34
N GLN A 512 -12.58 -7.39 -34.89
CA GLN A 512 -11.52 -7.63 -35.89
C GLN A 512 -10.33 -8.35 -35.26
N ILE A 513 -9.89 -7.95 -34.06
CA ILE A 513 -8.81 -8.61 -33.31
C ILE A 513 -9.19 -10.07 -33.01
N ASP A 514 -10.39 -10.31 -32.49
CA ASP A 514 -10.87 -11.64 -32.15
C ASP A 514 -11.01 -12.53 -33.40
N SER A 515 -11.38 -11.95 -34.56
CA SER A 515 -11.44 -12.67 -35.84
C SER A 515 -10.04 -13.06 -36.34
N ILE A 516 -9.08 -12.12 -36.32
CA ILE A 516 -7.68 -12.39 -36.68
C ILE A 516 -7.08 -13.46 -35.75
N LEU A 517 -7.38 -13.37 -34.45
CA LEU A 517 -6.92 -14.34 -33.46
C LEU A 517 -7.47 -15.73 -33.77
N ARG A 518 -8.78 -15.88 -33.98
CA ARG A 518 -9.41 -17.18 -34.29
C ARG A 518 -8.85 -17.82 -35.57
N ALA A 519 -8.51 -17.01 -36.58
CA ALA A 519 -7.95 -17.51 -37.85
C ALA A 519 -6.49 -17.98 -37.72
N ASN A 520 -5.71 -17.41 -36.80
CA ASN A 520 -4.26 -17.61 -36.74
C ASN A 520 -3.76 -18.33 -35.47
N ILE A 521 -4.64 -18.62 -34.51
CA ILE A 521 -4.30 -19.30 -33.26
C ILE A 521 -3.70 -20.69 -33.53
N THR A 522 -2.67 -21.04 -32.77
CA THR A 522 -2.03 -22.36 -32.85
C THR A 522 -2.97 -23.44 -32.31
N PRO A 523 -3.09 -24.62 -32.98
CA PRO A 523 -3.89 -25.73 -32.49
C PRO A 523 -3.48 -26.20 -31.09
N ALA A 524 -4.44 -26.70 -30.31
CA ALA A 524 -4.21 -27.12 -28.92
C ALA A 524 -3.14 -28.22 -28.82
N GLU A 525 -3.15 -29.21 -29.73
CA GLU A 525 -2.20 -30.33 -29.72
C GLU A 525 -0.73 -29.86 -29.81
N HIS A 526 -0.44 -28.86 -30.64
CA HIS A 526 0.91 -28.28 -30.73
C HIS A 526 1.21 -27.36 -29.54
N ALA A 527 0.23 -26.57 -29.11
CA ALA A 527 0.36 -25.71 -27.94
C ALA A 527 0.69 -26.51 -26.67
N ASP A 528 0.18 -27.73 -26.52
CA ASP A 528 0.46 -28.63 -25.39
C ASP A 528 1.93 -29.09 -25.37
N LYS A 529 2.57 -29.25 -26.54
CA LYS A 529 4.00 -29.54 -26.63
C LYS A 529 4.83 -28.35 -26.15
N PHE A 530 4.46 -27.15 -26.56
CA PHE A 530 5.08 -25.92 -26.05
C PHE A 530 4.80 -25.71 -24.55
N ALA A 531 3.62 -26.09 -24.06
CA ALA A 531 3.20 -25.98 -22.66
C ALA A 531 4.14 -26.74 -21.70
N LYS A 532 4.75 -27.83 -22.18
CA LYS A 532 5.70 -28.67 -21.44
C LYS A 532 7.14 -28.10 -21.40
N MET A 533 7.45 -27.05 -22.14
CA MET A 533 8.76 -26.40 -22.08
C MET A 533 8.99 -25.78 -20.71
N VAL A 534 10.23 -25.83 -20.20
CA VAL A 534 10.57 -25.16 -18.94
C VAL A 534 10.93 -23.70 -19.23
N ILE A 535 10.51 -22.82 -18.34
CA ILE A 535 10.79 -21.39 -18.33
C ILE A 535 11.19 -20.99 -16.91
N GLN A 536 12.13 -20.05 -16.79
CA GLN A 536 12.44 -19.39 -15.53
C GLN A 536 11.60 -18.11 -15.41
N ASP A 537 10.86 -17.96 -14.32
CA ASP A 537 10.08 -16.75 -14.08
C ASP A 537 10.95 -15.58 -13.55
N TYR A 538 10.32 -14.46 -13.22
CA TYR A 538 11.03 -13.30 -12.67
C TYR A 538 11.57 -13.51 -11.25
N SER A 539 11.04 -14.48 -10.49
CA SER A 539 11.52 -14.84 -9.15
C SER A 539 12.66 -15.86 -9.18
N GLY A 540 12.99 -16.40 -10.36
CA GLY A 540 14.02 -17.42 -10.55
C GLY A 540 13.50 -18.87 -10.47
N ARG A 541 12.19 -19.06 -10.25
CA ARG A 541 11.54 -20.37 -10.20
C ARG A 541 11.44 -20.98 -11.60
N MET A 542 11.85 -22.24 -11.68
CA MET A 542 11.64 -23.08 -12.86
C MET A 542 10.22 -23.64 -12.86
N MET A 543 9.48 -23.41 -13.94
CA MET A 543 8.11 -23.90 -14.10
C MET A 543 7.81 -24.28 -15.55
N PRO A 544 6.78 -25.09 -15.80
CA PRO A 544 6.28 -25.30 -17.15
C PRO A 544 5.74 -24.01 -17.75
N MET A 545 5.88 -23.87 -19.07
CA MET A 545 5.33 -22.78 -19.85
C MET A 545 3.82 -22.66 -19.68
N HIS A 546 3.13 -23.78 -19.47
CA HIS A 546 1.71 -23.81 -19.08
C HIS A 546 1.41 -22.95 -17.85
N THR A 547 2.17 -23.16 -16.77
CA THR A 547 2.00 -22.42 -15.52
C THR A 547 2.24 -20.94 -15.77
N TYR A 548 3.37 -20.59 -16.38
CA TYR A 548 3.73 -19.20 -16.67
C TYR A 548 2.69 -18.48 -17.55
N ALA A 549 2.18 -19.14 -18.59
CA ALA A 549 1.16 -18.57 -19.45
C ALA A 549 -0.16 -18.34 -18.70
N SER A 550 -0.58 -19.30 -17.86
CA SER A 550 -1.79 -19.21 -17.02
C SER A 550 -1.67 -18.09 -15.99
N GLU A 551 -0.55 -18.03 -15.27
CA GLU A 551 -0.13 -16.94 -14.38
C GLU A 551 -0.30 -15.57 -15.05
N MET A 552 0.32 -15.40 -16.21
CA MET A 552 0.33 -14.15 -16.96
C MET A 552 -1.09 -13.76 -17.38
N LEU A 553 -1.84 -14.68 -18.00
CA LEU A 553 -3.20 -14.39 -18.46
C LEU A 553 -4.14 -14.05 -17.29
N ARG A 554 -4.02 -14.73 -16.14
CA ARG A 554 -4.78 -14.43 -14.93
C ARG A 554 -4.41 -13.06 -14.34
N LYS A 555 -3.12 -12.72 -14.32
CA LYS A 555 -2.63 -11.40 -13.84
C LYS A 555 -3.16 -10.26 -14.73
N LEU A 556 -3.14 -10.45 -16.05
CA LEU A 556 -3.62 -9.47 -17.04
C LEU A 556 -5.14 -9.34 -17.05
N SER A 557 -5.87 -10.45 -17.18
CA SER A 557 -7.29 -10.46 -17.55
C SER A 557 -8.24 -10.95 -16.45
N LYS A 558 -7.73 -11.50 -15.34
CA LYS A 558 -8.54 -12.22 -14.33
C LYS A 558 -9.37 -13.38 -14.90
N LYS A 559 -8.91 -13.99 -16.00
CA LYS A 559 -9.49 -15.18 -16.61
C LYS A 559 -8.39 -16.23 -16.87
N ASP A 560 -8.80 -17.49 -16.90
CA ASP A 560 -7.93 -18.63 -17.24
C ASP A 560 -7.86 -18.85 -18.77
N THR A 561 -8.80 -18.26 -19.52
CA THR A 561 -8.91 -18.36 -20.98
C THR A 561 -9.24 -17.00 -21.58
N TYR A 562 -8.87 -16.80 -22.84
CA TYR A 562 -9.23 -15.62 -23.63
C TYR A 562 -9.94 -16.05 -24.91
N GLU A 563 -11.18 -15.58 -25.10
CA GLU A 563 -12.01 -15.92 -26.27
C GLU A 563 -12.22 -17.43 -26.53
N GLY A 564 -12.06 -18.25 -25.50
CA GLY A 564 -12.18 -19.71 -25.57
C GLY A 564 -10.85 -20.45 -25.74
N PHE A 565 -9.74 -19.73 -25.91
CA PHE A 565 -8.39 -20.30 -26.06
C PHE A 565 -7.67 -20.43 -24.72
N THR A 566 -6.81 -21.44 -24.63
CA THR A 566 -5.97 -21.70 -23.45
C THR A 566 -4.92 -20.60 -23.28
N ALA A 567 -4.46 -20.39 -22.05
CA ALA A 567 -3.43 -19.40 -21.77
C ALA A 567 -2.15 -19.62 -22.58
N THR A 568 -1.74 -20.88 -22.81
CA THR A 568 -0.56 -21.22 -23.62
C THR A 568 -0.74 -20.81 -25.09
N GLN A 569 -1.91 -21.04 -25.68
CA GLN A 569 -2.20 -20.59 -27.05
C GLN A 569 -2.14 -19.07 -27.17
N ILE A 570 -2.64 -18.36 -26.15
CA ILE A 570 -2.59 -16.90 -26.08
C ILE A 570 -1.16 -16.40 -25.93
N PHE A 571 -0.37 -17.03 -25.07
CA PHE A 571 1.03 -16.66 -24.89
C PHE A 571 1.85 -16.90 -26.17
N LEU A 572 1.64 -18.02 -26.88
CA LEU A 572 2.22 -18.22 -28.21
C LEU A 572 1.75 -17.16 -29.21
N SER A 573 0.47 -16.81 -29.22
CA SER A 573 -0.05 -15.76 -30.10
C SER A 573 0.60 -14.39 -29.82
N ILE A 574 0.92 -14.08 -28.57
CA ILE A 574 1.66 -12.87 -28.20
C ILE A 574 3.05 -12.86 -28.86
N GLN A 575 3.73 -14.01 -28.89
CA GLN A 575 5.05 -14.13 -29.52
C GLN A 575 4.98 -14.12 -31.04
N GLU A 576 3.98 -14.77 -31.64
CA GLU A 576 3.82 -14.85 -33.10
C GLU A 576 3.36 -13.52 -33.72
N SER A 577 2.49 -12.79 -33.02
CA SER A 577 1.88 -11.56 -33.52
C SER A 577 1.94 -10.41 -32.49
N PRO A 578 3.14 -9.93 -32.09
CA PRO A 578 3.28 -8.92 -31.02
C PRO A 578 2.45 -7.65 -31.29
N LEU A 579 2.41 -7.19 -32.54
CA LEU A 579 1.66 -5.99 -32.97
C LEU A 579 0.15 -6.09 -32.70
N LEU A 580 -0.43 -7.29 -32.75
CA LEU A 580 -1.85 -7.50 -32.45
C LEU A 580 -2.16 -7.18 -30.98
N TRP A 581 -1.23 -7.54 -30.09
CA TRP A 581 -1.43 -7.50 -28.64
C TRP A 581 -1.19 -6.12 -28.02
N TYR A 582 -0.62 -5.17 -28.78
CA TYR A 582 -0.64 -3.76 -28.42
C TYR A 582 -2.08 -3.20 -28.32
N SER A 583 -2.97 -3.68 -29.20
CA SER A 583 -4.35 -3.20 -29.32
C SER A 583 -5.39 -4.10 -28.65
N ALA A 584 -5.01 -5.30 -28.22
CA ALA A 584 -5.95 -6.26 -27.62
C ALA A 584 -6.42 -5.79 -26.23
N PRO A 585 -7.74 -5.68 -25.96
CA PRO A 585 -8.27 -5.25 -24.68
C PRO A 585 -8.21 -6.39 -23.65
N ILE A 586 -7.03 -6.63 -23.11
CA ILE A 586 -6.74 -7.73 -22.17
C ILE A 586 -6.44 -7.24 -20.74
N ILE A 587 -5.99 -5.99 -20.57
CA ILE A 587 -5.58 -5.46 -19.26
C ILE A 587 -6.84 -5.12 -18.45
N TYR A 588 -7.05 -5.85 -17.35
CA TYR A 588 -8.18 -5.65 -16.46
C TYR A 588 -8.00 -4.41 -15.59
N LEU A 589 -9.02 -3.56 -15.54
CA LEU A 589 -9.14 -2.43 -14.61
C LEU A 589 -10.32 -2.65 -13.67
N LYS A 590 -10.08 -2.54 -12.36
CA LYS A 590 -11.09 -2.81 -11.34
C LYS A 590 -12.25 -1.80 -11.43
N PRO A 591 -13.51 -2.23 -11.53
CA PRO A 591 -14.66 -1.32 -11.56
C PRO A 591 -14.69 -0.43 -10.33
N ARG A 592 -15.00 0.86 -10.50
CA ARG A 592 -15.10 1.91 -9.45
C ARG A 592 -13.80 2.28 -8.75
N LYS A 593 -12.82 1.39 -8.66
CA LYS A 593 -11.52 1.67 -8.00
C LYS A 593 -10.51 2.26 -8.97
N ALA A 594 -10.47 1.78 -10.20
CA ALA A 594 -9.55 2.24 -11.22
C ALA A 594 -10.10 3.42 -12.05
N ASP A 595 -11.16 4.10 -11.60
CA ASP A 595 -11.79 5.20 -12.35
C ASP A 595 -10.79 6.35 -12.57
N SER A 596 -9.94 6.64 -11.59
CA SER A 596 -8.86 7.62 -11.77
C SER A 596 -7.87 7.20 -12.86
N ILE A 597 -7.57 5.90 -12.98
CA ILE A 597 -6.71 5.37 -14.05
C ILE A 597 -7.39 5.56 -15.40
N ARG A 598 -8.71 5.26 -15.48
CA ARG A 598 -9.52 5.45 -16.69
C ARG A 598 -9.53 6.90 -17.15
N THR A 599 -9.69 7.85 -16.22
CA THR A 599 -9.58 9.29 -16.51
C THR A 599 -8.20 9.67 -17.06
N ILE A 600 -7.11 9.12 -16.49
CA ILE A 600 -5.75 9.40 -16.94
C ILE A 600 -5.49 8.87 -18.35
N ILE A 601 -5.95 7.64 -18.65
CA ILE A 601 -5.71 7.02 -19.96
C ILE A 601 -6.72 7.46 -21.03
N GLY A 602 -7.86 8.03 -20.63
CA GLY A 602 -8.88 8.57 -21.53
C GLY A 602 -9.88 7.53 -22.02
N VAL A 603 -10.33 6.62 -21.14
CA VAL A 603 -11.33 5.59 -21.45
C VAL A 603 -12.57 5.72 -20.57
N ASP A 604 -13.70 5.17 -21.02
CA ASP A 604 -14.97 5.22 -20.29
C ASP A 604 -14.96 4.40 -19.00
N TYR A 605 -15.74 4.83 -18.01
CA TYR A 605 -15.79 4.22 -16.68
C TYR A 605 -16.35 2.79 -16.64
N ASP A 606 -17.14 2.41 -17.64
CA ASP A 606 -17.72 1.08 -17.80
C ASP A 606 -16.75 0.08 -18.45
N GLN A 607 -15.70 0.56 -19.13
CA GLN A 607 -14.72 -0.31 -19.77
C GLN A 607 -13.92 -1.11 -18.73
N LYS A 608 -14.16 -2.42 -18.73
CA LYS A 608 -13.54 -3.38 -17.80
C LYS A 608 -12.12 -3.79 -18.22
N TYR A 609 -11.85 -3.78 -19.53
CA TYR A 609 -10.57 -4.15 -20.12
C TYR A 609 -10.09 -3.06 -21.06
N VAL A 610 -8.79 -2.79 -21.01
CA VAL A 610 -8.12 -1.80 -21.85
C VAL A 610 -6.94 -2.44 -22.57
N SER A 611 -6.46 -1.79 -23.62
CA SER A 611 -5.30 -2.20 -24.40
C SER A 611 -4.00 -1.64 -23.83
N LEU A 612 -2.86 -2.15 -24.28
CA LEU A 612 -1.55 -1.60 -23.91
C LEU A 612 -1.40 -0.17 -24.44
N LEU A 613 -1.87 0.10 -25.66
CA LEU A 613 -1.80 1.42 -26.29
C LEU A 613 -2.56 2.51 -25.54
N ASP A 614 -3.58 2.17 -24.75
CA ASP A 614 -4.32 3.18 -23.98
C ASP A 614 -3.45 3.89 -22.94
N PHE A 615 -2.40 3.23 -22.46
CA PHE A 615 -1.44 3.79 -21.50
C PHE A 615 -0.39 4.71 -22.12
N PHE A 616 -0.33 4.81 -23.45
CA PHE A 616 0.65 5.64 -24.15
C PHE A 616 -0.04 6.81 -24.86
N THR A 617 0.64 7.96 -24.88
CA THR A 617 0.29 9.10 -25.74
C THR A 617 0.77 8.86 -27.17
N GLU A 618 0.35 9.70 -28.11
CA GLU A 618 0.76 9.61 -29.53
C GLU A 618 2.27 9.70 -29.74
N ASN A 619 2.98 10.40 -28.85
CA ASN A 619 4.45 10.48 -28.84
C ASN A 619 5.14 9.37 -28.02
N GLY A 620 4.41 8.31 -27.63
CA GLY A 620 4.98 7.15 -26.94
C GLY A 620 5.28 7.33 -25.45
N ARG A 621 4.85 8.45 -24.82
CA ARG A 621 5.04 8.66 -23.38
C ARG A 621 4.01 7.87 -22.58
N ASN A 622 4.47 7.16 -21.55
CA ASN A 622 3.59 6.45 -20.62
C ASN A 622 2.79 7.47 -19.77
N LYS A 623 1.45 7.45 -19.88
CA LYS A 623 0.52 8.32 -19.17
C LYS A 623 0.54 8.10 -17.65
N LEU A 624 0.89 6.90 -17.18
CA LEU A 624 1.08 6.62 -15.75
C LEU A 624 2.44 7.06 -15.21
N GLY A 625 3.39 7.37 -16.09
CA GLY A 625 4.77 7.76 -15.74
C GLY A 625 4.91 8.69 -14.53
N PRO A 626 4.17 9.82 -14.46
CA PRO A 626 4.26 10.77 -13.35
C PRO A 626 3.83 10.22 -11.98
N TYR A 627 3.05 9.14 -11.95
CA TYR A 627 2.45 8.60 -10.74
C TYR A 627 3.18 7.34 -10.21
N ILE A 628 4.00 6.70 -11.05
CA ILE A 628 4.68 5.43 -10.71
C ILE A 628 5.65 5.64 -9.56
N GLU A 629 6.54 6.62 -9.67
CA GLU A 629 7.61 6.83 -8.70
C GLU A 629 7.06 7.08 -7.29
N GLU A 630 6.05 7.95 -7.18
CA GLU A 630 5.37 8.23 -5.92
C GLU A 630 4.67 6.99 -5.37
N ALA A 631 3.97 6.23 -6.23
CA ALA A 631 3.28 5.03 -5.81
C ALA A 631 4.27 3.99 -5.26
N TYR A 632 5.37 3.70 -5.97
CA TYR A 632 6.36 2.70 -5.58
C TYR A 632 7.19 3.11 -4.35
N LYS A 633 7.44 4.41 -4.13
CA LYS A 633 8.10 4.91 -2.91
C LYS A 633 7.22 4.84 -1.65
N ALA A 634 5.90 4.82 -1.80
CA ALA A 634 4.99 4.78 -0.65
C ALA A 634 5.04 3.42 0.08
N GLN A 635 5.42 3.45 1.36
CA GLN A 635 5.41 2.28 2.26
C GLN A 635 4.00 1.70 2.43
N VAL A 636 3.00 2.59 2.60
CA VAL A 636 1.58 2.22 2.67
C VAL A 636 0.85 2.96 1.55
N PRO A 637 0.70 2.35 0.36
CA PRO A 637 0.09 3.02 -0.77
C PRO A 637 -1.39 3.31 -0.51
N ASN A 638 -1.82 4.53 -0.81
CA ASN A 638 -3.24 4.88 -0.76
C ASN A 638 -4.04 4.15 -1.87
N GLY A 639 -5.37 4.29 -1.86
CA GLY A 639 -6.23 3.60 -2.81
C GLY A 639 -5.88 3.85 -4.28
N PHE A 640 -5.52 5.09 -4.63
CA PHE A 640 -5.10 5.45 -5.99
C PHE A 640 -3.72 4.87 -6.33
N GLN A 641 -2.72 5.07 -5.47
CA GLN A 641 -1.36 4.55 -5.66
C GLN A 641 -1.37 3.01 -5.81
N LYS A 642 -2.23 2.31 -5.07
CA LYS A 642 -2.39 0.86 -5.21
C LYS A 642 -2.89 0.49 -6.62
N GLU A 643 -3.90 1.18 -7.13
CA GLU A 643 -4.43 0.92 -8.47
C GLU A 643 -3.43 1.32 -9.57
N VAL A 644 -2.60 2.35 -9.35
CA VAL A 644 -1.44 2.69 -10.23
C VAL A 644 -0.44 1.54 -10.26
N LYS A 645 -0.03 1.00 -9.10
CA LYS A 645 0.88 -0.16 -9.05
C LYS A 645 0.31 -1.37 -9.78
N GLU A 646 -0.97 -1.69 -9.52
CA GLU A 646 -1.63 -2.83 -10.17
C GLU A 646 -1.76 -2.65 -11.69
N ALA A 647 -2.15 -1.46 -12.16
CA ALA A 647 -2.28 -1.17 -13.60
C ALA A 647 -0.91 -1.19 -14.30
N TYR A 648 0.09 -0.54 -13.72
CA TYR A 648 1.45 -0.53 -14.27
C TYR A 648 2.08 -1.92 -14.26
N GLY A 649 1.88 -2.72 -13.22
CA GLY A 649 2.37 -4.11 -13.17
C GLY A 649 1.78 -4.97 -14.29
N ARG A 650 0.48 -4.83 -14.61
CA ARG A 650 -0.16 -5.51 -15.76
C ARG A 650 0.38 -4.98 -17.09
N LEU A 651 0.56 -3.66 -17.20
CA LEU A 651 1.14 -3.03 -18.38
C LEU A 651 2.55 -3.55 -18.67
N SER A 652 3.44 -3.54 -17.67
CA SER A 652 4.81 -4.03 -17.77
C SER A 652 4.82 -5.51 -18.16
N LEU A 653 4.02 -6.34 -17.48
CA LEU A 653 3.96 -7.78 -17.75
C LEU A 653 3.57 -8.09 -19.20
N LEU A 654 2.63 -7.35 -19.79
CA LEU A 654 2.26 -7.50 -21.20
C LEU A 654 3.35 -6.96 -22.14
N SER A 655 3.97 -5.82 -21.82
CA SER A 655 5.08 -5.27 -22.59
C SER A 655 6.24 -6.26 -22.67
N ASP A 656 6.65 -6.81 -21.53
CA ASP A 656 7.74 -7.77 -21.44
C ASP A 656 7.43 -9.06 -22.22
N ALA A 657 6.16 -9.48 -22.24
CA ALA A 657 5.72 -10.60 -23.05
C ALA A 657 5.79 -10.29 -24.55
N ILE A 658 5.29 -9.14 -24.99
CA ILE A 658 5.28 -8.70 -26.39
C ILE A 658 6.71 -8.51 -26.91
N GLU A 659 7.61 -7.96 -26.10
CA GLU A 659 9.02 -7.74 -26.44
C GLU A 659 9.83 -9.05 -26.45
N GLY A 660 9.27 -10.14 -25.93
CA GLY A 660 9.93 -11.43 -25.79
C GLY A 660 10.93 -11.51 -24.63
N ARG A 661 10.97 -10.50 -23.75
CA ARG A 661 11.79 -10.49 -22.52
C ARG A 661 11.40 -11.61 -21.57
N SER A 662 10.12 -11.98 -21.55
CA SER A 662 9.60 -13.06 -20.71
C SER A 662 10.05 -14.45 -21.11
N ILE A 663 10.55 -14.68 -22.33
CA ILE A 663 10.90 -16.00 -22.87
C ILE A 663 12.28 -16.45 -22.34
N LYS A 664 12.40 -16.62 -21.03
CA LYS A 664 13.63 -17.08 -20.36
C LYS A 664 13.75 -18.59 -20.42
N ILE A 665 14.11 -19.09 -21.60
CA ILE A 665 14.15 -20.53 -21.92
C ILE A 665 15.55 -21.06 -22.23
N PHE A 666 16.56 -20.19 -22.26
CA PHE A 666 17.94 -20.55 -22.60
C PHE A 666 18.86 -20.45 -21.37
N PRO A 667 19.39 -21.58 -20.85
CA PRO A 667 20.35 -21.55 -19.75
C PRO A 667 21.66 -20.81 -20.09
N VAL A 668 22.18 -20.03 -19.16
CA VAL A 668 23.54 -19.49 -19.24
C VAL A 668 24.53 -20.57 -18.76
N PRO A 669 25.49 -21.01 -19.58
CA PRO A 669 26.43 -22.06 -19.17
C PRO A 669 27.35 -21.61 -18.03
N ASN A 670 27.54 -22.48 -17.03
CA ASN A 670 28.43 -22.27 -15.86
C ASN A 670 28.09 -21.02 -15.02
N ASP A 671 26.83 -20.58 -15.02
CA ASP A 671 26.37 -19.49 -14.17
C ASP A 671 26.07 -20.01 -12.74
N GLU A 672 26.69 -19.42 -11.71
CA GLU A 672 26.51 -19.85 -10.32
C GLU A 672 25.06 -19.76 -9.84
N ASN A 673 24.28 -18.84 -10.41
CA ASN A 673 22.88 -18.63 -10.08
C ASN A 673 21.91 -19.44 -10.95
N ASN A 674 22.42 -20.29 -11.85
CA ASN A 674 21.61 -21.08 -12.78
C ASN A 674 20.62 -20.21 -13.60
N THR A 675 21.08 -19.03 -14.03
CA THR A 675 20.25 -18.04 -14.74
C THR A 675 19.87 -18.51 -16.15
N TRP A 676 18.60 -18.33 -16.51
CA TRP A 676 18.08 -18.52 -17.86
C TRP A 676 17.67 -17.18 -18.46
N ILE A 677 17.95 -17.02 -19.76
CA ILE A 677 17.79 -15.76 -20.46
C ILE A 677 16.89 -15.92 -21.68
N SER A 678 16.34 -14.78 -22.11
CA SER A 678 15.67 -14.66 -23.40
C SER A 678 16.64 -14.32 -24.53
N SER A 679 16.22 -14.54 -25.78
CA SER A 679 16.97 -14.07 -26.94
C SER A 679 17.14 -12.54 -26.94
N LEU A 680 16.23 -11.79 -26.30
CA LEU A 680 16.36 -10.34 -26.15
C LEU A 680 17.48 -9.99 -25.17
N GLU A 681 17.45 -10.56 -23.97
CA GLU A 681 18.50 -10.34 -22.96
C GLU A 681 19.88 -10.75 -23.48
N TYR A 682 19.96 -11.84 -24.27
CA TYR A 682 21.20 -12.22 -24.94
C TYR A 682 21.78 -11.09 -25.80
N ARG A 683 20.92 -10.31 -26.48
CA ARG A 683 21.34 -9.21 -27.36
C ARG A 683 21.63 -7.91 -26.61
N THR A 684 21.00 -7.67 -25.46
CA THR A 684 21.02 -6.36 -24.78
C THR A 684 21.82 -6.32 -23.49
N ASN A 685 22.08 -7.47 -22.85
CA ASN A 685 22.63 -7.54 -21.50
C ASN A 685 24.06 -8.13 -21.46
N GLY A 686 24.84 -8.01 -22.54
CA GLY A 686 26.27 -8.40 -22.57
C GLY A 686 26.56 -9.90 -22.57
N TYR A 687 25.56 -10.76 -22.81
CA TYR A 687 25.78 -12.21 -22.87
C TYR A 687 26.45 -12.69 -24.17
N ARG A 688 26.56 -11.82 -25.19
CA ARG A 688 27.33 -12.13 -26.41
C ARG A 688 28.81 -12.30 -26.11
N GLU A 689 29.34 -11.54 -25.18
CA GLU A 689 30.73 -11.63 -24.75
C GLU A 689 30.97 -12.77 -23.76
N THR A 690 29.98 -13.08 -22.92
CA THR A 690 30.08 -14.10 -21.85
C THR A 690 29.94 -15.53 -22.37
N ILE A 691 29.09 -15.77 -23.38
CA ILE A 691 28.85 -17.11 -23.93
C ILE A 691 29.87 -17.40 -25.04
N SER A 692 30.90 -18.17 -24.71
CA SER A 692 32.02 -18.49 -25.63
C SER A 692 31.66 -19.46 -26.76
N ASP A 693 30.64 -20.30 -26.59
CA ASP A 693 30.15 -21.21 -27.62
C ASP A 693 29.33 -20.44 -28.66
N SER A 694 29.95 -20.13 -29.80
CA SER A 694 29.32 -19.35 -30.87
C SER A 694 28.15 -20.09 -31.53
N LEU A 695 28.12 -21.43 -31.53
CA LEU A 695 26.99 -22.19 -32.05
C LEU A 695 25.80 -22.08 -31.11
N TYR A 696 26.03 -22.21 -29.81
CA TYR A 696 24.98 -22.04 -28.81
C TYR A 696 24.50 -20.59 -28.76
N GLY A 697 25.39 -19.60 -28.76
CA GLY A 697 25.03 -18.19 -28.83
C GLY A 697 24.18 -17.84 -30.06
N ASN A 698 24.52 -18.39 -31.24
CA ASN A 698 23.68 -18.25 -32.43
C ASN A 698 22.31 -18.93 -32.30
N PHE A 699 22.26 -20.08 -31.62
CA PHE A 699 21.01 -20.77 -31.33
C PHE A 699 20.14 -19.99 -30.33
N ILE A 700 20.70 -19.38 -29.28
CA ILE A 700 19.96 -18.47 -28.38
C ILE A 700 19.41 -17.29 -29.17
N ASN A 701 20.22 -16.69 -30.04
CA ASN A 701 19.82 -15.49 -30.78
C ASN A 701 18.67 -15.75 -31.77
N ASN A 702 18.69 -16.90 -32.46
CA ASN A 702 17.82 -17.16 -33.61
C ASN A 702 16.85 -18.34 -33.43
N GLY A 703 17.09 -19.22 -32.46
CA GLY A 703 16.39 -20.50 -32.33
C GLY A 703 14.89 -20.34 -32.06
N PHE A 704 14.53 -19.46 -31.12
CA PHE A 704 13.11 -19.20 -30.83
C PHE A 704 12.41 -18.48 -31.98
N SER A 705 13.05 -17.47 -32.60
CA SER A 705 12.50 -16.81 -33.79
C SER A 705 12.33 -17.79 -34.97
N SER A 706 13.27 -18.71 -35.15
CA SER A 706 13.17 -19.77 -36.17
C SER A 706 12.01 -20.72 -35.88
N TYR A 707 11.75 -21.01 -34.60
CA TYR A 707 10.58 -21.79 -34.18
C TYR A 707 9.27 -21.08 -34.56
N LEU A 708 9.14 -19.78 -34.27
CA LEU A 708 7.94 -19.02 -34.62
C LEU A 708 7.70 -18.96 -36.14
N ILE A 709 8.76 -18.77 -36.94
CA ILE A 709 8.66 -18.77 -38.41
C ILE A 709 8.18 -20.14 -38.92
N ARG A 710 8.75 -21.24 -38.41
CA ARG A 710 8.35 -22.59 -38.79
C ARG A 710 6.93 -22.91 -38.33
N LEU A 711 6.55 -22.49 -37.14
CA LEU A 711 5.19 -22.66 -36.61
C LEU A 711 4.16 -21.99 -37.54
N ASN A 712 4.44 -20.78 -38.03
CA ASN A 712 3.56 -20.11 -38.98
C ASN A 712 3.38 -20.92 -40.28
N ASN A 713 4.47 -21.44 -40.85
CA ASN A 713 4.42 -22.28 -42.05
C ASN A 713 3.71 -23.62 -41.81
N ASP A 714 3.99 -24.26 -40.67
CA ASP A 714 3.39 -25.53 -40.27
C ASP A 714 1.86 -25.40 -40.09
N LYS A 715 1.36 -24.26 -39.58
CA LYS A 715 -0.08 -23.95 -39.51
C LYS A 715 -0.76 -23.91 -40.88
N GLN A 716 -0.06 -23.46 -41.92
CA GLN A 716 -0.60 -23.40 -43.29
C GLN A 716 -0.64 -24.78 -43.94
N THR A 717 0.34 -25.64 -43.65
CA THR A 717 0.46 -26.98 -44.24
C THR A 717 -0.24 -28.07 -43.44
N GLY A 718 -0.57 -27.80 -42.16
CA GLY A 718 -1.11 -28.78 -41.22
C GLY A 718 -0.07 -29.78 -40.69
N ASN A 719 1.21 -29.63 -41.02
CA ASN A 719 2.29 -30.52 -40.59
C ASN A 719 3.25 -29.79 -39.64
N PHE A 720 3.21 -30.14 -38.36
CA PHE A 720 3.99 -29.49 -37.29
C PHE A 720 5.39 -30.09 -37.05
N SER A 721 5.82 -31.06 -37.87
CA SER A 721 7.09 -31.76 -37.66
C SER A 721 8.30 -30.82 -37.61
N SER A 722 8.26 -29.70 -38.33
CA SER A 722 9.40 -28.79 -38.47
C SER A 722 9.57 -27.86 -37.26
N SER A 723 8.47 -27.34 -36.72
CA SER A 723 8.45 -26.56 -35.49
C SER A 723 8.68 -27.43 -34.26
N GLU A 724 8.15 -28.65 -34.23
CA GLU A 724 8.40 -29.63 -33.17
C GLU A 724 9.87 -30.01 -33.05
N ALA A 725 10.57 -30.22 -34.18
CA ALA A 725 11.99 -30.50 -34.17
C ALA A 725 12.82 -29.37 -33.50
N LEU A 726 12.38 -28.11 -33.64
CA LEU A 726 13.01 -26.98 -32.95
C LEU A 726 12.67 -26.92 -31.46
N LEU A 727 11.44 -27.24 -31.06
CA LEU A 727 11.10 -27.38 -29.63
C LEU A 727 11.94 -28.46 -28.96
N ASP A 728 12.11 -29.61 -29.62
CA ASP A 728 12.97 -30.69 -29.14
C ASP A 728 14.43 -30.26 -29.05
N ALA A 729 14.91 -29.45 -30.01
CA ALA A 729 16.26 -28.89 -29.95
C ALA A 729 16.42 -27.95 -28.75
N ILE A 730 15.46 -27.06 -28.50
CA ILE A 730 15.46 -26.17 -27.32
C ILE A 730 15.45 -27.02 -26.05
N LYS A 731 14.57 -28.03 -25.94
CA LYS A 731 14.49 -28.92 -24.77
C LYS A 731 15.80 -29.65 -24.52
N LYS A 732 16.47 -30.14 -25.56
CA LYS A 732 17.80 -30.75 -25.45
C LYS A 732 18.85 -29.77 -24.94
N THR A 733 18.81 -28.50 -25.36
CA THR A 733 19.73 -27.48 -24.83
C THR A 733 19.44 -27.14 -23.36
N GLN A 734 18.17 -27.08 -22.96
CA GLN A 734 17.78 -26.92 -21.55
C GLN A 734 18.32 -28.05 -20.68
N GLN A 735 18.19 -29.29 -21.15
CA GLN A 735 18.72 -30.48 -20.46
C GLN A 735 20.25 -30.53 -20.44
N ARG A 736 20.92 -29.97 -21.46
CA ARG A 736 22.39 -29.99 -21.55
C ARG A 736 23.04 -28.93 -20.67
N TYR A 737 22.56 -27.69 -20.73
CA TYR A 737 23.20 -26.54 -20.08
C TYR A 737 22.52 -26.13 -18.76
N GLY A 738 21.28 -26.56 -18.50
CA GLY A 738 20.52 -26.23 -17.29
C GLY A 738 20.13 -27.46 -16.46
N ASN A 739 20.92 -28.53 -16.51
CA ASN A 739 20.60 -29.82 -15.89
C ASN A 739 20.40 -29.75 -14.37
N GLU A 740 21.08 -28.85 -13.67
CA GLU A 740 21.01 -28.71 -12.21
C GLU A 740 19.62 -28.29 -11.71
N VAL A 741 18.94 -27.47 -12.51
CA VAL A 741 17.65 -26.83 -12.16
C VAL A 741 16.50 -27.31 -13.06
N MET A 742 16.75 -28.16 -14.04
CA MET A 742 15.75 -28.68 -14.97
C MET A 742 14.71 -29.54 -14.24
N LEU A 743 13.42 -29.28 -14.51
CA LEU A 743 12.33 -30.09 -13.99
C LEU A 743 12.28 -31.47 -14.68
N SER A 744 12.01 -32.53 -13.89
CA SER A 744 11.72 -33.85 -14.47
C SER A 744 10.40 -33.83 -15.24
N ASP A 745 10.28 -34.64 -16.30
CA ASP A 745 9.04 -34.73 -17.10
C ASP A 745 7.81 -35.06 -16.24
N LYS A 746 7.98 -35.90 -15.21
CA LYS A 746 6.91 -36.23 -14.24
C LYS A 746 6.47 -35.00 -13.44
N LYS A 747 7.41 -34.13 -13.03
CA LYS A 747 7.10 -32.91 -12.28
C LYS A 747 6.39 -31.88 -13.17
N ILE A 748 6.82 -31.76 -14.44
CA ILE A 748 6.17 -30.91 -15.44
C ILE A 748 4.71 -31.33 -15.64
N GLU A 749 4.46 -32.61 -15.93
CA GLU A 749 3.09 -33.12 -16.11
C GLU A 749 2.25 -33.00 -14.84
N SER A 750 2.85 -33.25 -13.68
CA SER A 750 2.18 -33.08 -12.39
C SER A 750 1.75 -31.63 -12.14
N GLU A 751 2.57 -30.64 -12.51
CA GLU A 751 2.23 -29.23 -12.33
C GLU A 751 1.16 -28.76 -13.31
N ILE A 752 1.22 -29.24 -14.57
CA ILE A 752 0.17 -28.95 -15.57
C ILE A 752 -1.18 -29.49 -15.08
N LEU A 753 -1.23 -30.76 -14.67
CA LEU A 753 -2.45 -31.38 -14.14
C LEU A 753 -2.97 -30.67 -12.89
N TYR A 754 -2.09 -30.25 -11.99
CA TYR A 754 -2.46 -29.49 -10.80
C TYR A 754 -3.22 -28.19 -11.18
N ASN A 755 -2.69 -27.47 -12.17
CA ASN A 755 -3.30 -26.22 -12.66
C ASN A 755 -4.61 -26.47 -13.41
N GLU A 756 -4.73 -27.56 -14.18
CA GLU A 756 -5.96 -27.91 -14.89
C GLU A 756 -7.10 -28.35 -13.96
N TYR A 757 -6.78 -29.17 -12.95
CA TYR A 757 -7.78 -29.63 -11.99
C TYR A 757 -8.25 -28.51 -11.07
N ASP A 758 -7.36 -27.55 -10.75
CA ASP A 758 -7.60 -26.41 -9.86
C ASP A 758 -8.44 -26.80 -8.64
N ILE A 759 -7.86 -27.73 -7.87
CA ILE A 759 -8.57 -28.45 -6.80
C ILE A 759 -9.21 -27.46 -5.83
N PHE A 760 -8.45 -26.45 -5.38
CA PHE A 760 -8.87 -25.49 -4.38
C PHE A 760 -10.01 -24.59 -4.84
N LYS A 761 -10.04 -24.20 -6.13
CA LYS A 761 -11.12 -23.38 -6.70
C LYS A 761 -12.43 -24.14 -6.71
N ARG A 762 -12.39 -25.45 -6.96
CA ARG A 762 -13.59 -26.28 -6.86
C ARG A 762 -13.94 -26.58 -5.40
N LEU A 763 -12.94 -26.81 -4.57
CA LEU A 763 -13.09 -27.23 -3.18
C LEU A 763 -13.91 -26.25 -2.34
N PHE A 764 -13.72 -24.94 -2.51
CA PHE A 764 -14.51 -23.94 -1.78
C PHE A 764 -16.00 -24.06 -2.11
N SER A 765 -16.35 -24.25 -3.38
CA SER A 765 -17.74 -24.34 -3.83
C SER A 765 -18.41 -25.61 -3.27
N TRP A 766 -17.71 -26.74 -3.33
CA TRP A 766 -18.20 -27.99 -2.77
C TRP A 766 -18.35 -27.96 -1.26
N TYR A 767 -17.39 -27.38 -0.53
CA TYR A 767 -17.55 -27.15 0.91
C TYR A 767 -18.73 -26.24 1.21
N MET A 768 -18.93 -25.17 0.43
CA MET A 768 -20.04 -24.25 0.61
C MET A 768 -21.39 -24.96 0.44
N TYR A 769 -21.56 -25.72 -0.65
CA TYR A 769 -22.79 -26.47 -0.90
C TYR A 769 -23.04 -27.54 0.16
N ALA A 770 -22.03 -28.36 0.46
CA ALA A 770 -22.13 -29.41 1.46
C ALA A 770 -22.44 -28.83 2.85
N ALA A 771 -21.76 -27.76 3.26
CA ALA A 771 -21.95 -27.12 4.55
C ALA A 771 -23.34 -26.48 4.68
N THR A 772 -23.80 -25.75 3.66
CA THR A 772 -25.10 -25.07 3.67
C THR A 772 -26.24 -26.09 3.71
N LEU A 773 -26.18 -27.12 2.86
CA LEU A 773 -27.17 -28.19 2.85
C LEU A 773 -27.14 -28.98 4.17
N LEU A 774 -25.96 -29.25 4.71
CA LEU A 774 -25.80 -29.89 6.02
C LEU A 774 -26.41 -29.03 7.13
N PHE A 775 -26.27 -27.70 7.06
CA PHE A 775 -26.87 -26.77 8.01
C PHE A 775 -28.41 -26.86 7.98
N VAL A 776 -28.99 -26.82 6.78
CA VAL A 776 -30.44 -26.97 6.59
C VAL A 776 -30.92 -28.33 7.10
N LEU A 777 -30.22 -29.41 6.75
CA LEU A 777 -30.60 -30.76 7.18
C LEU A 777 -30.43 -30.97 8.69
N ILE A 778 -29.43 -30.37 9.33
CA ILE A 778 -29.29 -30.40 10.79
C ILE A 778 -30.47 -29.68 11.46
N ILE A 779 -30.92 -28.55 10.89
CA ILE A 779 -32.13 -27.86 11.36
C ILE A 779 -33.35 -28.79 11.20
N VAL A 780 -33.54 -29.41 10.02
CA VAL A 780 -34.62 -30.37 9.78
C VAL A 780 -34.53 -31.57 10.73
N GLN A 781 -33.33 -32.08 11.01
CA GLN A 781 -33.06 -33.19 11.92
C GLN A 781 -33.44 -32.86 13.37
N ILE A 782 -33.34 -31.60 13.78
CA ILE A 782 -33.87 -31.15 15.08
C ILE A 782 -35.39 -31.40 15.14
N PHE A 783 -36.11 -31.11 14.06
CA PHE A 783 -37.56 -31.31 14.02
C PHE A 783 -37.97 -32.78 13.78
N TYR A 784 -37.22 -33.53 13.00
CA TYR A 784 -37.54 -34.90 12.59
C TYR A 784 -36.51 -35.92 13.07
N HIS A 785 -36.11 -35.83 14.35
CA HIS A 785 -35.03 -36.64 14.92
C HIS A 785 -35.22 -38.18 14.81
N LYS A 786 -36.48 -38.66 14.71
CA LYS A 786 -36.81 -40.09 14.52
C LYS A 786 -36.77 -40.54 13.05
N SER A 787 -36.68 -39.62 12.09
CA SER A 787 -36.62 -39.95 10.66
C SER A 787 -35.28 -40.61 10.32
N LYS A 788 -35.32 -41.87 9.89
CA LYS A 788 -34.13 -42.58 9.41
C LYS A 788 -33.53 -41.91 8.17
N VAL A 789 -34.38 -41.36 7.29
CA VAL A 789 -33.97 -40.68 6.05
C VAL A 789 -33.12 -39.44 6.33
N VAL A 790 -33.60 -38.56 7.21
CA VAL A 790 -32.87 -37.32 7.55
C VAL A 790 -31.53 -37.64 8.24
N ASN A 791 -31.52 -38.64 9.13
CA ASN A 791 -30.29 -39.10 9.78
C ASN A 791 -29.28 -39.71 8.78
N ILE A 792 -29.75 -40.45 7.78
CA ILE A 792 -28.89 -40.98 6.71
C ILE A 792 -28.32 -39.84 5.89
N LEU A 793 -29.14 -38.88 5.45
CA LEU A 793 -28.69 -37.74 4.65
C LEU A 793 -27.66 -36.87 5.38
N VAL A 794 -27.86 -36.59 6.68
CA VAL A 794 -26.88 -35.85 7.50
C VAL A 794 -25.56 -36.61 7.58
N LYS A 795 -25.59 -37.93 7.82
CA LYS A 795 -24.37 -38.76 7.85
C LYS A 795 -23.65 -38.79 6.49
N SER A 796 -24.41 -38.89 5.39
CA SER A 796 -23.87 -38.86 4.04
C SER A 796 -23.17 -37.52 3.75
N LEU A 797 -23.77 -36.39 4.14
CA LEU A 797 -23.14 -35.08 3.97
C LEU A 797 -21.92 -34.89 4.85
N VAL A 798 -21.93 -35.37 6.10
CA VAL A 798 -20.73 -35.37 6.94
C VAL A 798 -19.62 -36.22 6.29
N ALA A 799 -19.95 -37.37 5.72
CA ALA A 799 -18.99 -38.19 4.98
C ALA A 799 -18.44 -37.46 3.74
N ILE A 800 -19.29 -36.71 3.01
CA ILE A 800 -18.86 -35.85 1.90
C ILE A 800 -17.91 -34.76 2.40
N VAL A 801 -18.20 -34.08 3.52
CA VAL A 801 -17.29 -33.06 4.10
C VAL A 801 -15.95 -33.66 4.49
N VAL A 802 -15.92 -34.88 5.05
CA VAL A 802 -14.68 -35.61 5.33
C VAL A 802 -13.94 -35.97 4.04
N ALA A 803 -14.63 -36.43 3.00
CA ALA A 803 -14.03 -36.69 1.70
C ALA A 803 -13.42 -35.42 1.08
N LEU A 804 -14.12 -34.28 1.16
CA LEU A 804 -13.59 -32.98 0.75
C LEU A 804 -12.36 -32.59 1.56
N PHE A 805 -12.30 -32.91 2.85
CA PHE A 805 -11.11 -32.67 3.68
C PHE A 805 -9.93 -33.57 3.32
N VAL A 806 -10.18 -34.81 2.92
CA VAL A 806 -9.14 -35.67 2.35
C VAL A 806 -8.62 -35.08 1.04
N LEU A 807 -9.51 -34.63 0.13
CA LEU A 807 -9.12 -33.95 -1.10
C LEU A 807 -8.34 -32.66 -0.84
N HIS A 808 -8.73 -31.88 0.17
CA HIS A 808 -7.99 -30.70 0.63
C HIS A 808 -6.56 -31.09 1.03
N THR A 809 -6.44 -32.12 1.86
CA THR A 809 -5.14 -32.62 2.37
C THR A 809 -4.27 -33.12 1.22
N LEU A 810 -4.83 -33.89 0.28
CA LEU A 810 -4.12 -34.36 -0.92
C LEU A 810 -3.69 -33.19 -1.82
N GLY A 811 -4.54 -32.16 -1.96
CA GLY A 811 -4.19 -30.94 -2.69
C GLY A 811 -3.00 -30.19 -2.07
N LEU A 812 -2.95 -30.09 -0.73
CA LEU A 812 -1.80 -29.48 -0.04
C LEU A 812 -0.52 -30.31 -0.17
N ILE A 813 -0.62 -31.64 -0.11
CA ILE A 813 0.52 -32.54 -0.36
C ILE A 813 1.02 -32.38 -1.79
N TRP A 814 0.11 -32.28 -2.76
CA TRP A 814 0.46 -32.05 -4.16
C TRP A 814 1.16 -30.69 -4.31
N ARG A 815 0.62 -29.61 -3.72
CA ARG A 815 1.27 -28.28 -3.72
C ARG A 815 2.67 -28.33 -3.11
N TRP A 816 2.85 -29.00 -1.96
CA TRP A 816 4.16 -29.17 -1.31
C TRP A 816 5.16 -29.89 -2.23
N TYR A 817 4.74 -30.96 -2.91
CA TYR A 817 5.60 -31.67 -3.86
C TYR A 817 6.05 -30.77 -5.03
N LEU A 818 5.17 -29.91 -5.53
CA LEU A 818 5.47 -29.01 -6.65
C LEU A 818 6.38 -27.86 -6.21
N SER A 819 6.05 -27.19 -5.11
CA SER A 819 6.78 -26.01 -4.61
C SER A 819 8.12 -26.35 -3.96
N GLY A 820 8.29 -27.59 -3.46
CA GLY A 820 9.51 -28.01 -2.76
C GLY A 820 9.63 -27.47 -1.33
N HIS A 821 8.64 -26.73 -0.84
CA HIS A 821 8.55 -26.21 0.53
C HIS A 821 7.16 -26.42 1.13
N ALA A 822 7.05 -26.33 2.46
CA ALA A 822 5.75 -26.40 3.12
C ALA A 822 4.80 -25.29 2.60
N PRO A 823 3.50 -25.59 2.36
CA PRO A 823 2.57 -24.68 1.72
C PRO A 823 2.04 -23.62 2.71
N TRP A 824 2.91 -22.72 3.14
CA TRP A 824 2.60 -21.58 4.01
C TRP A 824 3.54 -20.38 3.77
N SER A 825 4.33 -20.39 2.69
CA SER A 825 5.39 -19.39 2.49
C SER A 825 4.83 -18.04 2.04
N ASP A 826 3.73 -18.06 1.27
CA ASP A 826 3.05 -16.87 0.81
C ASP A 826 1.63 -16.71 1.39
N ALA A 827 1.00 -15.57 1.11
CA ALA A 827 -0.32 -15.23 1.62
C ALA A 827 -1.45 -16.13 1.07
N TYR A 828 -1.32 -16.64 -0.15
CA TYR A 828 -2.28 -17.56 -0.75
C TYR A 828 -2.19 -18.94 -0.09
N GLU A 829 -0.99 -19.50 -0.02
CA GLU A 829 -0.72 -20.78 0.62
C GLU A 829 -1.11 -20.76 2.10
N SER A 830 -0.82 -19.66 2.80
CA SER A 830 -1.24 -19.44 4.19
C SER A 830 -2.76 -19.56 4.36
N LEU A 831 -3.56 -19.02 3.43
CA LEU A 831 -5.03 -19.14 3.51
C LEU A 831 -5.52 -20.56 3.23
N LEU A 832 -4.89 -21.28 2.30
CA LEU A 832 -5.19 -22.70 2.07
C LEU A 832 -4.93 -23.51 3.35
N TYR A 833 -3.76 -23.29 3.96
CA TYR A 833 -3.37 -23.95 5.21
C TYR A 833 -4.28 -23.58 6.39
N VAL A 834 -4.69 -22.32 6.53
CA VAL A 834 -5.63 -21.88 7.58
C VAL A 834 -7.00 -22.50 7.38
N ALA A 835 -7.51 -22.57 6.16
CA ALA A 835 -8.78 -23.24 5.85
C ALA A 835 -8.71 -24.74 6.17
N TRP A 836 -7.61 -25.40 5.83
CA TRP A 836 -7.35 -26.80 6.18
C TRP A 836 -7.30 -27.00 7.70
N SER A 837 -6.54 -26.17 8.41
CA SER A 837 -6.39 -26.23 9.87
C SER A 837 -7.74 -26.06 10.56
N LEU A 838 -8.54 -25.08 10.12
CA LEU A 838 -9.88 -24.85 10.65
C LEU A 838 -10.79 -26.07 10.47
N MET A 839 -10.78 -26.68 9.29
CA MET A 839 -11.55 -27.88 9.01
C MET A 839 -11.07 -29.07 9.86
N LEU A 840 -9.75 -29.25 9.98
CA LEU A 840 -9.14 -30.29 10.83
C LEU A 840 -9.63 -30.16 12.27
N PHE A 841 -9.49 -28.98 12.88
CA PHE A 841 -9.98 -28.76 14.24
C PHE A 841 -11.50 -28.89 14.32
N GLY A 842 -12.24 -28.46 13.29
CA GLY A 842 -13.69 -28.68 13.19
C GLY A 842 -14.07 -30.17 13.26
N LEU A 843 -13.36 -31.03 12.51
CA LEU A 843 -13.56 -32.48 12.53
C LEU A 843 -13.14 -33.12 13.86
N LEU A 844 -12.00 -32.70 14.43
CA LEU A 844 -11.51 -33.19 15.72
C LEU A 844 -12.49 -32.85 16.85
N LEU A 845 -13.04 -31.64 16.85
CA LEU A 845 -14.06 -31.20 17.81
C LEU A 845 -15.42 -31.85 17.58
N ALA A 846 -15.72 -32.25 16.33
CA ALA A 846 -16.93 -32.97 15.97
C ALA A 846 -16.84 -34.49 16.18
N TYR A 847 -15.69 -35.03 16.58
CA TYR A 847 -15.52 -36.48 16.73
C TYR A 847 -16.51 -37.08 17.76
N ASN A 848 -17.48 -37.84 17.24
CA ASN A 848 -18.45 -38.61 18.03
C ASN A 848 -18.05 -40.09 18.02
N ARG A 849 -18.09 -40.76 19.18
CA ARG A 849 -17.81 -42.20 19.34
C ARG A 849 -18.70 -43.14 18.48
N GLN A 850 -19.71 -42.60 17.78
CA GLN A 850 -20.70 -43.37 17.01
C GLN A 850 -20.38 -43.55 15.51
N LEU A 851 -19.37 -42.87 14.95
CA LEU A 851 -19.21 -42.77 13.48
C LEU A 851 -17.95 -43.41 12.88
N VAL A 852 -17.10 -44.10 13.65
CA VAL A 852 -15.95 -44.84 13.10
C VAL A 852 -16.11 -46.34 13.41
N PRO A 853 -16.05 -47.24 12.40
CA PRO A 853 -16.00 -48.67 12.66
C PRO A 853 -14.78 -48.99 13.54
N LYS A 854 -14.96 -49.86 14.54
CA LYS A 854 -14.02 -50.18 15.65
C LYS A 854 -12.56 -50.54 15.27
N LYS A 855 -12.16 -50.55 13.99
CA LYS A 855 -10.88 -51.07 13.51
C LYS A 855 -9.79 -50.04 13.19
N VAL A 856 -10.05 -48.72 13.20
CA VAL A 856 -8.97 -47.73 12.97
C VAL A 856 -8.71 -46.92 14.24
N SER A 857 -7.62 -47.24 14.92
CA SER A 857 -7.16 -46.56 16.13
C SER A 857 -6.17 -45.46 15.77
N PHE A 858 -6.60 -44.20 15.80
CA PHE A 858 -5.74 -43.01 15.66
C PHE A 858 -4.93 -42.67 16.94
N LYS A 859 -4.90 -43.57 17.94
CA LYS A 859 -4.26 -43.31 19.25
C LYS A 859 -2.76 -43.06 19.19
N SER A 860 -2.06 -43.48 18.15
CA SER A 860 -0.59 -43.38 18.06
C SER A 860 -0.07 -42.07 17.48
N LEU A 861 -0.93 -41.22 16.88
CA LEU A 861 -0.47 -40.09 16.07
C LEU A 861 -0.46 -38.73 16.80
N ILE A 862 -1.09 -38.59 17.98
CA ILE A 862 -1.23 -37.27 18.63
C ILE A 862 -1.15 -37.39 20.17
N PRO A 863 -0.15 -36.77 20.83
CA PRO A 863 0.05 -36.86 22.29
C PRO A 863 -1.00 -36.11 23.14
N PHE A 864 -1.94 -35.39 22.52
CA PHE A 864 -3.02 -34.63 23.19
C PHE A 864 -4.39 -35.32 23.23
N TYR A 865 -4.44 -36.62 22.97
CA TYR A 865 -5.67 -37.42 22.87
C TYR A 865 -6.62 -37.30 24.09
N GLY A 866 -6.11 -37.01 25.28
CA GLY A 866 -6.89 -36.92 26.53
C GLY A 866 -7.78 -35.67 26.67
N LEU A 867 -7.60 -34.61 25.87
CA LEU A 867 -8.32 -33.34 26.03
C LEU A 867 -9.73 -33.31 25.40
N PHE A 868 -10.07 -34.27 24.52
CA PHE A 868 -11.22 -34.20 23.62
C PHE A 868 -12.39 -35.14 23.99
N GLU A 869 -12.41 -35.68 25.21
CA GLU A 869 -13.27 -36.82 25.58
C GLU A 869 -14.79 -36.56 25.66
N LYS A 870 -15.29 -35.31 25.59
CA LYS A 870 -16.72 -35.03 25.87
C LYS A 870 -17.44 -34.15 24.84
N ARG A 871 -18.13 -34.88 23.95
CA ARG A 871 -19.38 -34.56 23.22
C ARG A 871 -19.22 -33.66 21.98
N SER A 872 -19.73 -34.14 20.85
CA SER A 872 -19.70 -33.46 19.55
C SER A 872 -21.09 -33.10 19.02
N SER A 873 -21.12 -32.21 18.03
CA SER A 873 -22.32 -31.79 17.29
C SER A 873 -21.99 -31.75 15.80
N ASP A 874 -22.82 -32.34 14.94
CA ASP A 874 -22.67 -32.26 13.48
C ASP A 874 -22.72 -30.79 12.99
N LEU A 875 -23.30 -29.89 13.80
CA LEU A 875 -23.29 -28.44 13.57
C LEU A 875 -21.87 -27.87 13.54
N THR A 876 -20.93 -28.45 14.30
CA THR A 876 -19.53 -28.03 14.31
C THR A 876 -18.85 -28.38 12.99
N VAL A 877 -19.18 -29.52 12.38
CA VAL A 877 -18.70 -29.91 11.03
C VAL A 877 -19.23 -28.94 9.99
N ALA A 878 -20.53 -28.64 10.03
CA ALA A 878 -21.17 -27.71 9.10
C ALA A 878 -20.58 -26.29 9.21
N ALA A 879 -20.41 -25.77 10.43
CA ALA A 879 -19.85 -24.45 10.66
C ALA A 879 -18.37 -24.37 10.24
N ALA A 880 -17.55 -25.37 10.56
CA ALA A 880 -16.16 -25.40 10.15
C ALA A 880 -16.01 -25.49 8.62
N ALA A 881 -16.81 -26.33 7.96
CA ALA A 881 -16.82 -26.44 6.50
C ALA A 881 -17.27 -25.14 5.82
N PHE A 882 -18.26 -24.45 6.39
CA PHE A 882 -18.73 -23.16 5.88
C PHE A 882 -17.68 -22.06 6.01
N VAL A 883 -17.00 -21.98 7.15
CA VAL A 883 -15.95 -20.95 7.31
C VAL A 883 -14.71 -21.32 6.48
N ALA A 884 -14.36 -22.60 6.36
CA ALA A 884 -13.30 -23.05 5.48
C ALA A 884 -13.59 -22.72 4.01
N SER A 885 -14.84 -22.87 3.54
CA SER A 885 -15.21 -22.45 2.19
C SER A 885 -15.10 -20.94 1.98
N MET A 886 -15.46 -20.13 2.97
CA MET A 886 -15.28 -18.67 2.89
C MET A 886 -13.81 -18.28 2.78
N ILE A 887 -12.93 -18.92 3.56
CA ILE A 887 -11.49 -18.64 3.52
C ILE A 887 -10.90 -19.02 2.15
N LEU A 888 -11.24 -20.20 1.64
CA LEU A 888 -10.81 -20.64 0.31
C LEU A 888 -11.37 -19.75 -0.82
N MET A 889 -12.61 -19.29 -0.69
CA MET A 889 -13.23 -18.34 -1.62
C MET A 889 -12.46 -17.02 -1.65
N ILE A 890 -12.06 -16.48 -0.50
CA ILE A 890 -11.26 -15.25 -0.42
C ILE A 890 -9.87 -15.45 -1.03
N ALA A 891 -9.23 -16.60 -0.80
CA ALA A 891 -7.95 -16.93 -1.40
C ALA A 891 -8.00 -16.85 -2.93
N HIS A 892 -9.07 -17.37 -3.54
CA HIS A 892 -9.27 -17.31 -5.00
C HIS A 892 -9.78 -15.95 -5.51
N TRP A 893 -10.65 -15.24 -4.78
CA TRP A 893 -11.19 -13.94 -5.22
C TRP A 893 -10.18 -12.81 -5.20
N ASN A 894 -9.20 -12.87 -4.31
CA ASN A 894 -8.07 -11.95 -4.38
C ASN A 894 -7.07 -12.35 -5.48
N TRP A 895 -7.28 -13.49 -6.15
CA TRP A 895 -6.39 -14.06 -7.17
C TRP A 895 -4.94 -14.02 -6.68
N MET A 896 -4.75 -14.41 -5.42
CA MET A 896 -3.51 -14.22 -4.69
C MET A 896 -2.46 -15.25 -5.05
N ASP A 897 -2.77 -16.29 -5.82
CA ASP A 897 -1.81 -17.33 -6.22
C ASP A 897 -0.63 -16.65 -6.94
N PRO A 898 0.52 -16.53 -6.28
CA PRO A 898 1.76 -16.26 -6.94
C PRO A 898 2.36 -17.64 -7.24
N ALA A 899 2.42 -18.08 -8.50
CA ALA A 899 3.44 -19.11 -8.76
C ALA A 899 4.81 -18.55 -8.34
#